data_AF-A0A1Q5DLW0-F1
#
_entry.id   AF-A0A1Q5DLW0-F1
#
_cell.length_a   1.000
_cell.length_b   1.000
_cell.length_c   1.000
_cell.angle_alpha   90.00
_cell.angle_beta   90.00
_cell.angle_gamma   90.00
#
_symmetry.space_group_name_H-M   'P 1'
#
loop_
_entity.id
_entity.type
_entity.pdbx_description
1 polymer ?
#
loop_
_entity_poly.entity_id
_entity_poly.type
_entity_poly.pdbx_seq_one_letter_code
_entity_poly.pdbx_strand_id
1 'polypeptide(L)'
;MLATAVAATAAGTLLLGRPGTAAADPIEQCTATTGAIVAVDFSPWGGGVARGCDAHPTTGMNLLHNAGFTTTGTVHDGPGFVCRIGTDTFSTGAQYPTPATEPCTTTPQATAYWSYWIAAPGATGWTYSAYGAMTQLPKPGEVEAWVYGATDLGGAGGGPKFTPDEVRAKNSASPSASASPSTGPSNSPSGSPSSVPTQSPAQSPSQSPSSSPTPSGSPTPPAPAANPAAAAAWLTAQLVDGDHMESWAFPGPDYPRTALTALSLAGSGTQDAALRKVAAFLAAHADAFVYPKGPAALPDARAAAMLALVAEATGNDPRAFGGHDLIAALTDHVCDSAGQGGQCTAAGDFQGANNPWNQALGVMALARAGVVPAPPVLDRFARLQCSDGGFSGAMINPGDYCESDPLITAMTVIALQHVGGKQELVSRGADWLVRQQQADGSFLPYAGGTPETFSTGAAAQGLRAAGRTAEADRAVGWLATRQNSDGGLGPDEWTTDSEAPATEQAILAFTRTDPATVLRQTNTPQPSRTPDLKKASAFLTDPSRLLDGHYYDGFPGFADFGLTIDTAFALAATGTDDAALRRITDFLDRQGKDAGGRSVNDWTAIGTEWAGGGSIGKEALLAEIVGRDPRSFGGQDLIAALDKLICDHTDTANGCAAPGNYLWAQSVFSQSLGVIAQVRAGDAGKAAPAIAYLRSLQRPDGSWPSLIPASADPDVDSTAMAAMAVALLPGADNAQAVDRAVAWLAGQQKADGGFPGTAGNSINSAGLAIQGLSLRPGAYAQQIARATEFLAGQQNPDGGFVVAADSAERASDVRASSQALGGVTGLSFGTLAHEVDGSTPPDPSGSPSPSPSSSISPSPSPSPSPSPSASDSSPGGTNTGSGSGSGSGSGSGGSGSGRLAFTGTDVLELVVPALLLTVSGGAVLVSARRRTKADGGAR
;
A
#
# COMPACT_ATOMS: atom_id res chain seq x y z
N MET A 1 -19.78 2.99 -64.67
CA MET A 1 -19.19 4.14 -65.40
C MET A 1 -17.79 4.33 -64.82
N LEU A 2 -16.73 4.06 -65.60
CA LEU A 2 -15.85 5.06 -66.23
C LEU A 2 -15.20 6.05 -65.23
N ALA A 3 -13.89 6.38 -65.27
CA ALA A 3 -12.64 5.72 -65.71
C ALA A 3 -11.46 6.71 -65.51
N THR A 4 -10.25 6.21 -65.20
CA THR A 4 -8.92 6.90 -65.35
C THR A 4 -8.67 8.22 -64.55
N ALA A 5 -7.45 8.70 -64.26
CA ALA A 5 -6.08 8.36 -64.70
C ALA A 5 -5.05 8.52 -63.52
N VAL A 6 -4.05 7.66 -63.36
CA VAL A 6 -2.64 7.70 -63.85
C VAL A 6 -1.67 8.64 -63.11
N ALA A 7 -0.67 7.98 -62.51
CA ALA A 7 0.64 8.36 -61.96
C ALA A 7 1.31 9.73 -62.27
N ALA A 8 2.04 10.21 -61.25
CA ALA A 8 3.26 11.01 -61.40
C ALA A 8 4.28 10.66 -60.29
N THR A 9 5.20 9.73 -60.55
CA THR A 9 6.40 9.51 -59.74
C THR A 9 7.56 10.33 -60.32
N ALA A 10 8.11 11.26 -59.53
CA ALA A 10 9.31 12.01 -59.89
C ALA A 10 10.32 11.95 -58.72
N ALA A 11 11.59 11.72 -59.05
CA ALA A 11 12.60 11.37 -58.05
C ALA A 11 13.06 12.59 -57.24
N GLY A 12 13.07 12.45 -55.91
CA GLY A 12 13.72 13.37 -54.98
C GLY A 12 14.87 12.67 -54.27
N THR A 13 16.02 12.54 -54.94
CA THR A 13 17.23 11.94 -54.35
C THR A 13 17.87 12.93 -53.38
N LEU A 14 17.32 13.03 -52.16
CA LEU A 14 17.97 13.73 -51.07
C LEU A 14 19.22 12.93 -50.66
N LEU A 15 20.39 13.46 -51.02
CA LEU A 15 21.66 13.02 -50.46
C LEU A 15 21.61 13.29 -48.95
N LEU A 16 21.42 12.24 -48.17
CA LEU A 16 21.73 12.26 -46.75
C LEU A 16 23.23 12.54 -46.61
N GLY A 17 23.56 13.79 -46.32
CA GLY A 17 24.88 14.14 -45.82
C GLY A 17 25.17 13.29 -44.59
N ARG A 18 26.41 12.79 -44.48
CA ARG A 18 26.87 12.18 -43.23
C ARG A 18 26.59 13.18 -42.09
N PRO A 19 26.06 12.75 -40.93
CA PRO A 19 26.03 13.63 -39.77
C PRO A 19 27.47 14.07 -39.51
N GLY A 20 27.70 15.38 -39.53
CA GLY A 20 28.97 15.94 -39.09
C GLY A 20 29.14 15.61 -37.62
N THR A 21 30.35 15.22 -37.21
CA THR A 21 30.72 15.24 -35.80
C THR A 21 30.43 16.63 -35.25
N ALA A 22 29.78 16.70 -34.08
CA ALA A 22 29.54 17.98 -33.42
C ALA A 22 30.90 18.66 -33.21
N ALA A 23 31.10 19.82 -33.83
CA ALA A 23 32.31 20.60 -33.64
C ALA A 23 32.22 21.29 -32.27
N ALA A 24 33.32 21.27 -31.52
CA ALA A 24 33.37 21.90 -30.21
C ALA A 24 33.03 23.39 -30.27
N ASP A 25 32.42 23.91 -29.20
CA ASP A 25 32.17 25.35 -29.09
C ASP A 25 33.50 26.12 -29.23
N PRO A 26 33.56 27.19 -30.04
CA PRO A 26 34.72 28.06 -30.12
C PRO A 26 35.14 28.54 -28.72
N ILE A 27 36.43 28.41 -28.42
CA ILE A 27 36.99 28.62 -27.07
C ILE A 27 36.68 30.02 -26.49
N GLU A 28 36.40 30.98 -27.37
CA GLU A 28 36.01 32.35 -27.07
C GLU A 28 34.59 32.53 -26.53
N GLN A 29 33.69 31.54 -26.69
CA GLN A 29 32.33 31.57 -26.14
C GLN A 29 32.31 31.31 -24.63
N CYS A 30 33.26 30.51 -24.15
CA CYS A 30 33.54 30.39 -22.73
C CYS A 30 34.22 31.66 -22.22
N THR A 31 33.76 32.17 -21.08
CA THR A 31 34.28 33.37 -20.41
C THR A 31 34.39 33.11 -18.91
N ALA A 32 34.83 34.10 -18.12
CA ALA A 32 34.79 34.01 -16.66
C ALA A 32 33.37 33.92 -16.06
N THR A 33 32.32 34.11 -16.87
CA THR A 33 30.90 34.16 -16.44
C THR A 33 29.96 33.36 -17.34
N THR A 34 30.47 32.55 -18.28
CA THR A 34 29.66 31.83 -19.27
C THR A 34 30.41 30.57 -19.69
N GLY A 35 29.74 29.42 -19.73
CA GLY A 35 30.36 28.13 -20.05
C GLY A 35 31.40 27.66 -19.04
N ALA A 36 32.01 26.51 -19.32
CA ALA A 36 33.18 26.00 -18.61
C ALA A 36 34.22 25.47 -19.62
N ILE A 37 35.47 25.36 -19.18
CA ILE A 37 36.57 24.84 -19.99
C ILE A 37 37.00 23.49 -19.42
N VAL A 38 37.23 22.50 -20.27
CA VAL A 38 37.86 21.23 -19.89
C VAL A 38 39.19 21.06 -20.59
N ALA A 39 40.15 20.52 -19.85
CA ALA A 39 41.51 20.24 -20.29
C ALA A 39 41.83 18.74 -20.15
N VAL A 40 42.52 18.15 -21.12
CA VAL A 40 42.94 16.75 -21.09
C VAL A 40 44.43 16.65 -21.39
N ASP A 41 45.19 16.03 -20.48
CA ASP A 41 46.65 15.90 -20.60
C ASP A 41 47.05 14.64 -21.39
N PHE A 42 47.49 14.83 -22.64
CA PHE A 42 48.05 13.78 -23.49
C PHE A 42 49.58 13.67 -23.43
N SER A 43 50.24 14.40 -22.53
CA SER A 43 51.71 14.35 -22.35
C SER A 43 52.28 12.92 -22.16
N PRO A 44 51.61 11.96 -21.47
CA PRO A 44 52.11 10.58 -21.36
C PRO A 44 52.33 9.85 -22.70
N TRP A 45 51.69 10.32 -23.78
CA TRP A 45 51.82 9.75 -25.14
C TRP A 45 52.53 10.71 -26.12
N GLY A 46 53.29 11.68 -25.60
CA GLY A 46 54.01 12.66 -26.41
C GLY A 46 53.15 13.79 -26.97
N GLY A 47 51.92 13.94 -26.48
CA GLY A 47 51.06 15.10 -26.74
C GLY A 47 51.35 16.27 -25.79
N GLY A 48 50.34 17.11 -25.63
CA GLY A 48 50.30 18.15 -24.60
C GLY A 48 48.88 18.27 -24.04
N VAL A 49 48.61 19.37 -23.32
CA VAL A 49 47.27 19.65 -22.79
C VAL A 49 46.37 20.16 -23.93
N ALA A 50 45.40 19.34 -24.33
CA ALA A 50 44.31 19.77 -25.20
C ALA A 50 43.21 20.41 -24.36
N ARG A 51 42.47 21.38 -24.91
CA ARG A 51 41.36 22.06 -24.22
C ARG A 51 40.20 22.30 -25.18
N GLY A 52 38.98 22.33 -24.64
CA GLY A 52 37.79 22.77 -25.35
C GLY A 52 36.79 23.47 -24.42
N CYS A 53 35.75 24.01 -25.03
CA CYS A 53 34.70 24.80 -24.39
C CYS A 53 33.36 24.10 -24.54
N ASP A 54 32.50 24.26 -23.55
CA ASP A 54 31.04 24.15 -23.68
C ASP A 54 30.47 25.44 -23.08
N ALA A 55 29.66 26.18 -23.85
CA ALA A 55 29.03 27.41 -23.37
C ALA A 55 27.89 27.16 -22.37
N HIS A 56 27.31 25.95 -22.35
CA HIS A 56 26.15 25.57 -21.55
C HIS A 56 26.26 24.13 -20.97
N PRO A 57 27.34 23.79 -20.25
CA PRO A 57 27.57 22.43 -19.78
C PRO A 57 26.57 22.04 -18.70
N THR A 58 25.89 20.91 -18.90
CA THR A 58 24.94 20.36 -17.93
C THR A 58 25.57 19.33 -17.00
N THR A 59 26.68 18.71 -17.39
CA THR A 59 27.52 17.84 -16.54
C THR A 59 28.99 17.96 -16.97
N GLY A 60 29.94 17.51 -16.14
CA GLY A 60 31.36 17.41 -16.51
C GLY A 60 31.65 16.47 -17.69
N MET A 61 30.83 15.43 -17.88
CA MET A 61 30.91 14.54 -19.05
C MET A 61 30.39 15.24 -20.31
N ASN A 62 29.28 15.98 -20.19
CA ASN A 62 28.73 16.75 -21.32
C ASN A 62 29.71 17.86 -21.72
N LEU A 63 30.32 18.54 -20.74
CA LEU A 63 31.45 19.44 -20.98
C LEU A 63 32.59 18.75 -21.73
N LEU A 64 33.00 17.54 -21.32
CA LEU A 64 34.05 16.77 -22.01
C LEU A 64 33.68 16.42 -23.46
N HIS A 65 32.47 15.95 -23.72
CA HIS A 65 32.04 15.57 -25.07
C HIS A 65 31.78 16.78 -25.98
N ASN A 66 31.09 17.80 -25.49
CA ASN A 66 30.80 19.03 -26.23
C ASN A 66 32.08 19.83 -26.51
N ALA A 67 33.10 19.73 -25.65
CA ALA A 67 34.43 20.26 -25.90
C ALA A 67 35.24 19.53 -26.99
N GLY A 68 34.68 18.52 -27.66
CA GLY A 68 35.32 17.81 -28.77
C GLY A 68 36.28 16.69 -28.35
N PHE A 69 36.05 16.10 -27.17
CA PHE A 69 36.72 14.87 -26.75
C PHE A 69 35.77 13.68 -26.88
N THR A 70 36.29 12.54 -27.33
CA THR A 70 35.57 11.26 -27.35
C THR A 70 36.08 10.39 -26.21
N THR A 71 35.18 9.62 -25.57
CA THR A 71 35.57 8.67 -24.53
C THR A 71 35.22 7.23 -24.90
N THR A 72 35.82 6.28 -24.21
CA THR A 72 35.36 4.88 -24.12
C THR A 72 35.23 4.53 -22.65
N GLY A 73 34.07 4.00 -22.24
CA GLY A 73 33.84 3.46 -20.90
C GLY A 73 34.47 2.08 -20.70
N THR A 74 34.28 1.48 -19.53
CA THR A 74 34.57 0.04 -19.33
C THR A 74 33.35 -0.81 -19.74
N VAL A 75 33.55 -2.09 -20.04
CA VAL A 75 32.45 -3.04 -20.27
C VAL A 75 31.69 -3.34 -18.98
N HIS A 76 32.40 -3.39 -17.84
CA HIS A 76 31.84 -3.67 -16.51
C HIS A 76 31.00 -2.50 -15.95
N ASP A 77 31.54 -1.28 -16.00
CA ASP A 77 30.99 -0.09 -15.33
C ASP A 77 30.27 0.87 -16.29
N GLY A 78 30.28 0.56 -17.60
CA GLY A 78 29.64 1.36 -18.64
C GLY A 78 30.34 2.70 -18.95
N PRO A 79 29.66 3.63 -19.64
CA PRO A 79 30.25 4.88 -20.10
C PRO A 79 30.62 5.86 -18.99
N GLY A 80 30.09 5.68 -17.76
CA GLY A 80 30.40 6.53 -16.61
C GLY A 80 31.84 6.37 -16.11
N PHE A 81 32.47 5.21 -16.31
CA PHE A 81 33.86 4.97 -15.93
C PHE A 81 34.78 5.18 -17.14
N VAL A 82 35.35 6.39 -17.26
CA VAL A 82 36.17 6.79 -18.42
C VAL A 82 37.47 5.99 -18.47
N CYS A 83 37.55 5.04 -19.39
CA CYS A 83 38.70 4.19 -19.59
C CYS A 83 39.66 4.74 -20.67
N ARG A 84 39.14 5.40 -21.71
CA ARG A 84 39.94 6.12 -22.71
C ARG A 84 39.37 7.49 -23.02
N ILE A 85 40.25 8.42 -23.41
CA ILE A 85 39.91 9.74 -23.95
C ILE A 85 40.71 9.97 -25.24
N GLY A 86 40.13 10.65 -26.23
CA GLY A 86 40.80 11.12 -27.45
C GLY A 86 40.16 12.40 -27.99
N THR A 87 40.80 13.06 -28.95
CA THR A 87 40.29 14.29 -29.59
C THR A 87 40.91 14.46 -30.97
N ASP A 88 40.18 15.00 -31.94
CA ASP A 88 40.70 15.23 -33.30
C ASP A 88 41.92 16.17 -33.31
N THR A 89 42.09 16.99 -32.27
CA THR A 89 43.23 17.89 -32.08
C THR A 89 44.55 17.17 -31.71
N PHE A 90 44.50 15.89 -31.32
CA PHE A 90 45.67 15.08 -31.00
C PHE A 90 45.60 13.70 -31.68
N SER A 91 46.65 13.34 -32.42
CA SER A 91 46.77 12.01 -33.06
C SER A 91 45.53 11.63 -33.92
N THR A 92 44.90 12.63 -34.55
CA THR A 92 43.70 12.48 -35.41
C THR A 92 42.56 11.68 -34.77
N GLY A 93 42.23 11.97 -33.50
CA GLY A 93 41.10 11.35 -32.81
C GLY A 93 41.41 10.01 -32.14
N ALA A 94 42.65 9.52 -32.22
CA ALA A 94 43.04 8.28 -31.53
C ALA A 94 42.84 8.42 -30.00
N GLN A 95 42.19 7.43 -29.40
CA GLN A 95 41.93 7.38 -27.96
C GLN A 95 43.06 6.68 -27.19
N TYR A 96 43.36 7.18 -25.99
CA TYR A 96 44.43 6.72 -25.13
C TYR A 96 43.92 6.43 -23.70
N PRO A 97 44.48 5.43 -22.98
CA PRO A 97 45.47 4.43 -23.42
C PRO A 97 44.96 3.54 -24.57
N THR A 98 45.88 3.02 -25.38
CA THR A 98 45.49 2.21 -26.56
C THR A 98 44.84 0.88 -26.15
N PRO A 99 44.00 0.24 -26.99
CA PRO A 99 43.38 -1.05 -26.67
C PRO A 99 44.37 -2.19 -26.37
N ALA A 100 45.62 -2.09 -26.81
CA ALA A 100 46.68 -3.05 -26.48
C ALA A 100 47.34 -2.80 -25.10
N THR A 101 47.10 -1.64 -24.51
CA THR A 101 47.64 -1.21 -23.20
C THR A 101 46.63 -1.44 -22.08
N GLU A 102 45.36 -1.13 -22.34
CA GLU A 102 44.23 -1.31 -21.43
C GLU A 102 43.04 -1.77 -22.28
N PRO A 103 42.48 -2.98 -22.09
CA PRO A 103 41.36 -3.48 -22.89
C PRO A 103 40.02 -2.76 -22.61
N CYS A 104 39.86 -2.13 -21.45
CA CYS A 104 38.60 -1.54 -20.94
C CYS A 104 37.49 -2.57 -20.68
N THR A 105 37.85 -3.77 -20.24
CA THR A 105 36.88 -4.80 -19.83
C THR A 105 36.38 -4.58 -18.41
N THR A 106 37.29 -4.25 -17.50
CA THR A 106 37.06 -4.03 -16.06
C THR A 106 37.57 -2.65 -15.65
N THR A 107 37.27 -2.23 -14.43
CA THR A 107 37.78 -0.99 -13.86
C THR A 107 39.33 -0.93 -13.93
N PRO A 108 39.94 0.12 -14.51
CA PRO A 108 41.39 0.28 -14.61
C PRO A 108 42.10 0.20 -13.25
N GLN A 109 43.33 -0.31 -13.25
CA GLN A 109 44.11 -0.48 -12.04
C GLN A 109 44.47 0.88 -11.40
N ALA A 110 44.47 0.96 -10.07
CA ALA A 110 44.80 2.19 -9.32
C ALA A 110 46.21 2.77 -9.60
N THR A 111 47.06 2.04 -10.32
CA THR A 111 48.39 2.46 -10.78
C THR A 111 48.38 3.24 -12.10
N ALA A 112 47.29 3.22 -12.89
CA ALA A 112 47.19 3.95 -14.15
C ALA A 112 45.73 4.09 -14.61
N TYR A 113 45.11 5.25 -14.36
CA TYR A 113 43.74 5.55 -14.80
C TYR A 113 43.56 7.05 -15.11
N TRP A 114 42.44 7.41 -15.73
CA TRP A 114 42.06 8.79 -15.96
C TRP A 114 41.48 9.41 -14.68
N SER A 115 42.29 10.22 -14.00
CA SER A 115 41.88 11.00 -12.82
C SER A 115 41.21 12.32 -13.23
N TYR A 116 40.23 12.75 -12.45
CA TYR A 116 39.35 13.88 -12.76
C TYR A 116 39.44 14.97 -11.68
N TRP A 117 39.64 16.22 -12.11
CA TRP A 117 40.00 17.36 -11.28
C TRP A 117 39.19 18.59 -11.64
N ILE A 118 38.85 19.40 -10.64
CA ILE A 118 38.04 20.61 -10.79
C ILE A 118 38.75 21.82 -10.17
N ALA A 119 38.50 23.00 -10.73
CA ALA A 119 38.97 24.28 -10.24
C ALA A 119 37.90 25.36 -10.46
N ALA A 120 37.26 25.77 -9.36
CA ALA A 120 36.19 26.76 -9.35
C ALA A 120 36.57 28.09 -10.05
N PRO A 121 35.59 28.95 -10.41
CA PRO A 121 35.84 30.27 -10.96
C PRO A 121 36.83 31.08 -10.10
N GLY A 122 37.97 31.47 -10.69
CA GLY A 122 39.05 32.20 -10.02
C GLY A 122 39.97 31.39 -9.09
N ALA A 123 39.78 30.07 -8.96
CA ALA A 123 40.68 29.21 -8.18
C ALA A 123 42.06 29.05 -8.87
N THR A 124 43.13 29.07 -8.08
CA THR A 124 44.53 29.00 -8.55
C THR A 124 45.15 27.60 -8.44
N GLY A 125 44.43 26.62 -7.89
CA GLY A 125 44.87 25.23 -7.72
C GLY A 125 43.76 24.23 -8.04
N TRP A 126 44.16 22.99 -8.34
CA TRP A 126 43.26 21.89 -8.65
C TRP A 126 42.79 21.17 -7.38
N THR A 127 41.56 20.69 -7.41
CA THR A 127 40.98 19.79 -6.40
C THR A 127 40.59 18.49 -7.07
N TYR A 128 40.93 17.34 -6.48
CA TYR A 128 40.47 16.04 -6.98
C TYR A 128 38.94 15.97 -6.85
N SER A 129 38.23 15.58 -7.90
CA SER A 129 36.77 15.57 -7.85
C SER A 129 36.27 14.46 -6.91
N ALA A 130 35.43 14.83 -5.94
CA ALA A 130 34.71 13.86 -5.11
C ALA A 130 33.51 13.22 -5.85
N TYR A 131 33.14 13.76 -7.01
CA TYR A 131 32.03 13.31 -7.84
C TYR A 131 32.51 12.83 -9.21
N GLY A 132 31.83 11.84 -9.79
CA GLY A 132 32.07 11.44 -11.17
C GLY A 132 31.64 12.53 -12.16
N ALA A 133 32.28 12.60 -13.33
CA ALA A 133 31.95 13.61 -14.33
C ALA A 133 30.50 13.55 -14.85
N MET A 134 29.81 12.42 -14.70
CA MET A 134 28.37 12.28 -14.99
C MET A 134 27.47 13.06 -14.02
N THR A 135 27.95 13.37 -12.81
CA THR A 135 27.17 14.02 -11.73
C THR A 135 27.76 15.36 -11.26
N GLN A 136 29.02 15.66 -11.59
CA GLN A 136 29.60 16.99 -11.43
C GLN A 136 28.87 18.00 -12.33
N LEU A 137 28.45 19.12 -11.76
CA LEU A 137 27.72 20.21 -12.43
C LEU A 137 28.65 21.44 -12.60
N PRO A 138 29.23 21.68 -13.80
CA PRO A 138 30.23 22.72 -13.99
C PRO A 138 29.61 24.12 -13.90
N LYS A 139 30.23 25.02 -13.12
CA LYS A 139 29.73 26.39 -12.96
C LYS A 139 30.26 27.33 -14.06
N PRO A 140 29.56 28.43 -14.38
CA PRO A 140 30.07 29.42 -15.33
C PRO A 140 31.45 29.97 -14.90
N GLY A 141 32.44 29.83 -15.77
CA GLY A 141 33.84 30.21 -15.51
C GLY A 141 34.68 29.13 -14.80
N GLU A 142 34.14 27.94 -14.53
CA GLU A 142 34.86 26.79 -13.96
C GLU A 142 35.84 26.19 -14.98
N VAL A 143 36.86 25.50 -14.47
CA VAL A 143 37.83 24.74 -15.27
C VAL A 143 37.96 23.33 -14.71
N GLU A 144 37.92 22.35 -15.60
CA GLU A 144 38.06 20.93 -15.27
C GLU A 144 39.27 20.31 -15.99
N ALA A 145 39.85 19.26 -15.42
CA ALA A 145 41.01 18.59 -15.96
C ALA A 145 40.96 17.06 -15.84
N TRP A 146 41.43 16.38 -16.89
CA TRP A 146 41.64 14.94 -16.94
C TRP A 146 43.12 14.61 -17.12
N VAL A 147 43.67 13.77 -16.24
CA VAL A 147 45.10 13.41 -16.23
C VAL A 147 45.26 11.91 -16.03
N TYR A 148 46.08 11.26 -16.86
CA TYR A 148 46.31 9.83 -16.80
C TYR A 148 47.53 9.46 -15.94
N GLY A 149 47.32 8.66 -14.89
CA GLY A 149 48.39 8.20 -14.00
C GLY A 149 47.87 7.56 -12.70
N ALA A 150 48.78 7.28 -11.78
CA ALA A 150 48.44 6.93 -10.40
C ALA A 150 48.21 8.20 -9.57
N THR A 151 47.17 8.20 -8.74
CA THR A 151 47.01 9.16 -7.63
C THR A 151 47.14 8.42 -6.29
N ASP A 152 47.30 9.16 -5.19
CA ASP A 152 47.17 8.58 -3.85
C ASP A 152 45.71 8.56 -3.38
N LEU A 153 45.43 7.71 -2.38
CA LEU A 153 44.09 7.48 -1.80
C LEU A 153 43.48 8.70 -1.07
N GLY A 154 44.06 9.89 -1.23
CA GLY A 154 43.58 11.16 -0.69
C GLY A 154 43.62 12.33 -1.68
N GLY A 155 43.97 12.11 -2.96
CA GLY A 155 43.99 13.15 -3.99
C GLY A 155 45.06 14.24 -3.81
N ALA A 156 46.09 13.98 -3.00
CA ALA A 156 47.19 14.90 -2.72
C ALA A 156 48.39 14.73 -3.69
N GLY A 157 48.47 13.59 -4.37
CA GLY A 157 49.48 13.27 -5.37
C GLY A 157 48.88 12.80 -6.70
N GLY A 158 49.57 13.08 -7.81
CA GLY A 158 49.17 12.66 -9.16
C GLY A 158 48.35 13.65 -9.98
N GLY A 159 48.08 14.86 -9.45
CA GLY A 159 47.28 15.88 -10.13
C GLY A 159 47.97 16.63 -11.28
N PRO A 160 47.24 17.56 -11.93
CA PRO A 160 47.69 18.25 -13.13
C PRO A 160 48.98 19.04 -12.93
N LYS A 161 49.87 18.99 -13.92
CA LYS A 161 51.17 19.69 -13.92
C LYS A 161 51.11 21.12 -14.48
N PHE A 162 49.93 21.55 -14.92
CA PHE A 162 49.59 22.88 -15.39
C PHE A 162 48.63 23.55 -14.40
N THR A 163 48.61 24.87 -14.29
CA THR A 163 47.69 25.60 -13.41
C THR A 163 46.30 25.79 -14.05
N PRO A 164 45.22 26.00 -13.27
CA PRO A 164 43.91 26.33 -13.83
C PRO A 164 43.93 27.57 -14.73
N ASP A 165 44.74 28.58 -14.39
CA ASP A 165 44.84 29.84 -15.13
C ASP A 165 45.64 29.74 -16.45
N GLU A 166 46.35 28.63 -16.69
CA GLU A 166 46.92 28.32 -18.01
C GLU A 166 45.82 27.93 -19.02
N VAL A 167 44.79 27.20 -18.55
CA VAL A 167 43.72 26.67 -19.41
C VAL A 167 42.47 27.55 -19.44
N ARG A 168 42.17 28.29 -18.36
CA ARG A 168 41.00 29.18 -18.20
C ARG A 168 40.82 30.14 -19.38
N ALA A 169 39.56 30.42 -19.74
CA ALA A 169 39.22 31.44 -20.74
C ALA A 169 39.64 32.84 -20.27
N LYS A 170 40.26 33.63 -21.15
CA LYS A 170 40.87 34.95 -20.83
C LYS A 170 40.10 36.14 -21.39
N ASN A 171 38.85 35.94 -21.76
CA ASN A 171 37.97 36.96 -22.34
C ASN A 171 37.18 37.67 -21.24
N SER A 172 37.39 38.98 -21.11
CA SER A 172 36.88 39.79 -20.00
C SER A 172 35.59 40.54 -20.32
N ALA A 173 34.56 40.35 -19.49
CA ALA A 173 33.50 41.34 -19.26
C ALA A 173 33.33 41.50 -17.74
N SER A 174 33.46 42.73 -17.24
CA SER A 174 33.42 43.05 -15.81
C SER A 174 32.32 44.08 -15.53
N PRO A 175 31.76 44.06 -14.31
CA PRO A 175 31.65 45.29 -13.53
C PRO A 175 32.50 45.22 -12.24
N SER A 176 32.89 46.38 -11.73
CA SER A 176 33.83 46.53 -10.60
C SER A 176 33.25 47.41 -9.49
N ALA A 177 33.55 47.04 -8.24
CA ALA A 177 33.68 47.91 -7.05
C ALA A 177 34.19 47.07 -5.87
N SER A 178 35.06 47.52 -4.96
CA SER A 178 35.98 48.67 -4.94
C SER A 178 37.10 48.38 -3.91
N ALA A 179 38.25 49.05 -3.99
CA ALA A 179 39.45 48.69 -3.22
C ALA A 179 39.72 49.59 -2.00
N SER A 180 40.36 49.04 -0.94
CA SER A 180 41.30 49.74 -0.05
C SER A 180 42.14 48.76 0.82
N PRO A 181 43.34 49.14 1.32
CA PRO A 181 44.48 48.20 1.25
C PRO A 181 45.35 48.02 2.53
N SER A 182 46.07 46.88 2.58
CA SER A 182 47.38 46.63 3.27
C SER A 182 47.47 46.85 4.80
N THR A 183 48.20 46.08 5.61
CA THR A 183 49.63 45.69 5.53
C THR A 183 50.00 44.55 6.50
N GLY A 184 51.05 43.77 6.20
CA GLY A 184 52.03 43.32 7.22
C GLY A 184 52.33 41.80 7.29
N PRO A 185 53.58 41.35 7.57
CA PRO A 185 54.09 40.13 6.90
C PRO A 185 54.76 39.02 7.76
N SER A 186 54.82 37.82 7.16
CA SER A 186 55.91 36.82 7.14
C SER A 186 56.57 36.30 8.44
N ASN A 187 56.62 34.96 8.61
CA ASN A 187 57.86 34.16 8.51
C ASN A 187 57.66 32.64 8.74
N SER A 188 58.51 31.84 8.07
CA SER A 188 58.77 30.38 8.25
C SER A 188 60.22 30.22 8.82
N PRO A 189 60.90 29.05 8.95
CA PRO A 189 60.53 27.63 8.68
C PRO A 189 61.10 26.57 9.71
N SER A 190 60.98 25.28 9.34
CA SER A 190 61.77 24.08 9.81
C SER A 190 61.49 23.50 11.22
N GLY A 191 61.54 22.18 11.45
CA GLY A 191 61.81 21.05 10.53
C GLY A 191 61.61 19.65 11.17
N SER A 192 61.79 18.59 10.36
CA SER A 192 61.71 17.13 10.68
C SER A 192 62.93 16.63 11.52
N PRO A 193 63.15 15.31 11.87
CA PRO A 193 62.49 14.08 11.38
C PRO A 193 62.34 12.83 12.33
N SER A 194 61.64 11.80 11.80
CA SER A 194 61.86 10.32 11.92
C SER A 194 61.91 9.57 13.27
N SER A 195 61.14 8.46 13.38
CA SER A 195 61.68 7.07 13.35
C SER A 195 60.62 5.95 13.50
N VAL A 196 60.93 4.75 12.95
CA VAL A 196 60.12 3.50 12.82
C VAL A 196 61.11 2.32 12.78
N PRO A 197 60.99 1.21 13.55
CA PRO A 197 60.08 0.06 13.31
C PRO A 197 59.47 -0.52 14.65
N THR A 198 58.88 -1.73 14.84
CA THR A 198 58.96 -3.05 14.15
C THR A 198 57.65 -3.88 14.27
N GLN A 199 57.68 -5.19 14.57
CA GLN A 199 56.56 -6.15 14.37
C GLN A 199 56.36 -7.16 15.54
N SER A 200 55.09 -7.51 15.83
CA SER A 200 54.48 -8.85 16.13
C SER A 200 55.04 -9.82 17.21
N PRO A 201 54.32 -10.89 17.65
CA PRO A 201 52.91 -11.31 17.38
C PRO A 201 52.02 -11.71 18.61
N ALA A 202 50.70 -11.80 18.35
CA ALA A 202 49.66 -12.73 18.88
C ALA A 202 49.56 -13.14 20.38
N GLN A 203 48.40 -12.86 20.99
CA GLN A 203 47.56 -13.83 21.75
C GLN A 203 46.18 -13.24 22.16
N SER A 204 45.13 -14.06 22.15
CA SER A 204 43.85 -13.82 22.86
C SER A 204 43.84 -14.67 24.14
N PRO A 205 43.11 -14.30 25.21
CA PRO A 205 41.68 -14.65 25.27
C PRO A 205 40.73 -13.68 26.02
N SER A 206 39.47 -13.64 25.55
CA SER A 206 38.22 -13.53 26.32
C SER A 206 38.22 -12.99 27.77
N GLN A 207 37.66 -11.78 27.98
CA GLN A 207 36.79 -11.46 29.13
C GLN A 207 35.71 -10.43 28.74
N SER A 208 34.49 -10.61 29.23
CA SER A 208 33.37 -9.66 29.06
C SER A 208 33.49 -8.45 30.01
N PRO A 209 33.22 -7.22 29.57
CA PRO A 209 33.01 -6.08 30.46
C PRO A 209 31.55 -5.96 30.91
N SER A 210 31.35 -5.69 32.21
CA SER A 210 30.04 -5.41 32.80
C SER A 210 29.47 -4.07 32.35
N SER A 211 28.14 -3.96 32.33
CA SER A 211 27.39 -2.76 31.98
C SER A 211 27.65 -1.57 32.91
N SER A 212 27.88 -0.39 32.34
CA SER A 212 27.74 0.91 32.99
C SER A 212 26.60 1.70 32.32
N PRO A 213 25.75 2.42 33.07
CA PRO A 213 24.55 3.05 32.51
C PRO A 213 24.87 4.33 31.71
N THR A 214 24.27 4.42 30.53
CA THR A 214 24.32 5.61 29.66
C THR A 214 23.38 6.70 30.19
N PRO A 215 23.72 8.01 30.10
CA PRO A 215 22.80 9.07 30.51
C PRO A 215 21.59 9.17 29.57
N SER A 216 20.38 9.37 30.13
CA SER A 216 19.17 9.58 29.33
C SER A 216 19.28 10.81 28.44
N GLY A 217 19.09 10.63 27.14
CA GLY A 217 18.89 11.73 26.20
C GLY A 217 17.56 12.45 26.44
N SER A 218 17.54 13.77 26.21
CA SER A 218 16.30 14.56 26.19
C SER A 218 15.38 14.10 25.05
N PRO A 219 14.04 14.21 25.19
CA PRO A 219 13.12 13.75 24.16
C PRO A 219 13.24 14.60 22.89
N THR A 220 13.48 13.94 21.76
CA THR A 220 13.39 14.50 20.41
C THR A 220 11.98 15.04 20.16
N PRO A 221 11.81 16.17 19.44
CA PRO A 221 10.49 16.61 18.98
C PRO A 221 9.78 15.50 18.19
N PRO A 222 8.43 15.40 18.24
CA PRO A 222 7.70 14.45 17.41
C PRO A 222 7.95 14.75 15.93
N ALA A 223 8.15 13.70 15.14
CA ALA A 223 8.36 13.82 13.70
C ALA A 223 7.16 14.49 13.01
N PRO A 224 7.37 15.28 11.95
CA PRO A 224 6.27 15.84 11.16
C PRO A 224 5.38 14.71 10.59
N ALA A 225 4.08 14.98 10.49
CA ALA A 225 3.14 14.03 9.92
C ALA A 225 3.19 14.10 8.38
N ALA A 226 3.39 12.96 7.72
CA ALA A 226 3.38 12.85 6.27
C ALA A 226 2.01 13.19 5.66
N ASN A 227 2.00 13.81 4.48
CA ASN A 227 0.80 14.18 3.75
C ASN A 227 0.82 13.60 2.31
N PRO A 228 0.41 12.34 2.10
CA PRO A 228 0.41 11.71 0.78
C PRO A 228 -0.55 12.38 -0.22
N ALA A 229 -1.61 13.04 0.26
CA ALA A 229 -2.55 13.77 -0.61
C ALA A 229 -1.91 15.04 -1.21
N ALA A 230 -1.08 15.76 -0.45
CA ALA A 230 -0.31 16.89 -0.95
C ALA A 230 0.78 16.43 -1.96
N ALA A 231 1.47 15.33 -1.66
CA ALA A 231 2.44 14.73 -2.59
C ALA A 231 1.79 14.29 -3.91
N ALA A 232 0.60 13.67 -3.87
CA ALA A 232 -0.14 13.30 -5.06
C ALA A 232 -0.68 14.51 -5.84
N ALA A 233 -1.09 15.59 -5.15
CA ALA A 233 -1.44 16.85 -5.80
C ALA A 233 -0.23 17.50 -6.50
N TRP A 234 0.95 17.45 -5.87
CA TRP A 234 2.20 17.94 -6.44
C TRP A 234 2.60 17.15 -7.70
N LEU A 235 2.54 15.81 -7.68
CA LEU A 235 2.77 14.97 -8.86
C LEU A 235 1.77 15.28 -9.98
N THR A 236 0.49 15.45 -9.63
CA THR A 236 -0.56 15.79 -10.60
C THR A 236 -0.28 17.13 -11.29
N ALA A 237 0.38 18.07 -10.62
CA ALA A 237 0.76 19.37 -11.19
C ALA A 237 1.96 19.29 -12.16
N GLN A 238 2.75 18.21 -12.14
CA GLN A 238 3.84 17.99 -13.10
C GLN A 238 3.37 17.32 -14.41
N LEU A 239 2.14 16.81 -14.46
CA LEU A 239 1.60 16.12 -15.63
C LEU A 239 1.33 17.10 -16.78
N VAL A 240 1.93 16.84 -17.94
CA VAL A 240 1.59 17.52 -19.20
C VAL A 240 0.19 17.07 -19.63
N ASP A 241 -0.64 18.06 -20.01
CA ASP A 241 -2.08 17.94 -20.28
C ASP A 241 -2.93 17.23 -19.19
N GLY A 242 -2.32 16.99 -18.02
CA GLY A 242 -2.86 16.20 -16.92
C GLY A 242 -2.92 14.69 -17.18
N ASP A 243 -2.14 14.16 -18.14
CA ASP A 243 -2.18 12.73 -18.52
C ASP A 243 -0.82 12.02 -18.66
N HIS A 244 0.31 12.71 -18.73
CA HIS A 244 1.61 12.04 -18.73
C HIS A 244 2.75 12.90 -18.16
N MET A 245 3.89 12.25 -17.89
CA MET A 245 5.14 12.91 -17.53
C MET A 245 6.04 12.97 -18.76
N GLU A 246 6.64 14.13 -19.03
CA GLU A 246 7.63 14.33 -20.10
C GLU A 246 9.03 13.83 -19.66
N SER A 247 9.84 13.39 -20.62
CA SER A 247 11.24 13.06 -20.37
C SER A 247 12.09 14.32 -20.27
N TRP A 248 12.87 14.43 -19.19
CA TRP A 248 13.83 15.52 -19.01
C TRP A 248 15.06 15.38 -19.93
N ALA A 249 15.30 14.18 -20.47
CA ALA A 249 16.50 13.84 -21.23
C ALA A 249 16.30 13.86 -22.76
N PHE A 250 15.05 13.77 -23.24
CA PHE A 250 14.72 13.78 -24.67
C PHE A 250 13.26 14.23 -24.88
N PRO A 251 12.90 14.85 -26.02
CA PRO A 251 11.52 15.25 -26.25
C PRO A 251 10.56 14.05 -26.31
N GLY A 252 9.49 14.08 -25.50
CA GLY A 252 8.40 13.12 -25.53
C GLY A 252 8.24 12.33 -24.23
N PRO A 253 7.13 11.56 -24.12
CA PRO A 253 6.67 10.97 -22.87
C PRO A 253 7.69 10.02 -22.20
N ASP A 254 7.91 10.21 -20.90
CA ASP A 254 8.57 9.24 -20.03
C ASP A 254 7.52 8.21 -19.57
N TYR A 255 7.27 7.20 -20.41
CA TYR A 255 6.30 6.13 -20.09
C TYR A 255 6.61 5.40 -18.76
N PRO A 256 7.87 5.04 -18.43
CA PRO A 256 8.23 4.49 -17.12
C PRO A 256 7.79 5.36 -15.94
N ARG A 257 8.12 6.66 -15.98
CA ARG A 257 7.73 7.62 -14.96
C ARG A 257 6.22 7.79 -14.89
N THR A 258 5.57 7.89 -16.04
CA THR A 258 4.11 7.99 -16.15
C THR A 258 3.44 6.78 -15.49
N ALA A 259 4.01 5.57 -15.63
CA ALA A 259 3.53 4.37 -14.95
C ALA A 259 3.81 4.36 -13.43
N LEU A 260 4.99 4.82 -12.98
CA LEU A 260 5.27 4.98 -11.54
C LEU A 260 4.34 6.01 -10.89
N THR A 261 4.18 7.17 -11.51
CA THR A 261 3.19 8.19 -11.13
C THR A 261 1.78 7.59 -11.03
N ALA A 262 1.35 6.76 -11.98
CA ALA A 262 0.04 6.10 -11.91
C ALA A 262 -0.11 5.22 -10.66
N LEU A 263 0.92 4.42 -10.32
CA LEU A 263 0.92 3.61 -9.09
C LEU A 263 0.92 4.49 -7.82
N SER A 264 1.68 5.58 -7.79
CA SER A 264 1.70 6.51 -6.65
C SER A 264 0.38 7.26 -6.49
N LEU A 265 -0.24 7.74 -7.58
CA LEU A 265 -1.57 8.34 -7.53
C LEU A 265 -2.62 7.33 -7.04
N ALA A 266 -2.55 6.06 -7.48
CA ALA A 266 -3.41 4.98 -6.99
C ALA A 266 -3.22 4.76 -5.47
N GLY A 267 -1.98 4.66 -4.99
CA GLY A 267 -1.65 4.51 -3.57
C GLY A 267 -2.13 5.69 -2.72
N SER A 268 -2.11 6.91 -3.25
CA SER A 268 -2.55 8.11 -2.55
C SER A 268 -4.03 8.11 -2.13
N GLY A 269 -4.88 7.30 -2.77
CA GLY A 269 -6.33 7.33 -2.59
C GLY A 269 -7.02 8.61 -3.09
N THR A 270 -6.29 9.48 -3.81
CA THR A 270 -6.76 10.78 -4.30
C THR A 270 -6.44 10.96 -5.79
N GLN A 271 -6.85 12.10 -6.38
CA GLN A 271 -6.54 12.45 -7.78
C GLN A 271 -7.10 11.50 -8.85
N ASP A 272 -8.21 10.81 -8.57
CA ASP A 272 -8.84 9.83 -9.50
C ASP A 272 -9.07 10.34 -10.93
N ALA A 273 -9.28 11.64 -11.11
CA ALA A 273 -9.44 12.25 -12.42
C ALA A 273 -8.13 12.29 -13.24
N ALA A 274 -7.00 12.56 -12.58
CA ALA A 274 -5.68 12.48 -13.18
C ALA A 274 -5.28 11.02 -13.39
N LEU A 275 -5.48 10.15 -12.39
CA LEU A 275 -5.17 8.72 -12.51
C LEU A 275 -5.88 8.05 -13.70
N ARG A 276 -7.17 8.36 -13.95
CA ARG A 276 -7.88 7.86 -15.14
C ARG A 276 -7.28 8.35 -16.46
N LYS A 277 -6.88 9.63 -16.51
CA LYS A 277 -6.20 10.19 -17.68
C LYS A 277 -4.86 9.49 -17.93
N VAL A 278 -4.04 9.35 -16.90
CA VAL A 278 -2.73 8.69 -16.95
C VAL A 278 -2.85 7.22 -17.38
N ALA A 279 -3.80 6.47 -16.81
CA ALA A 279 -4.06 5.10 -17.22
C ALA A 279 -4.55 5.00 -18.68
N ALA A 280 -5.43 5.91 -19.11
CA ALA A 280 -5.90 5.96 -20.51
C ALA A 280 -4.77 6.34 -21.49
N PHE A 281 -3.88 7.26 -21.11
CA PHE A 281 -2.70 7.64 -21.87
C PHE A 281 -1.75 6.46 -22.06
N LEU A 282 -1.43 5.74 -20.97
CA LEU A 282 -0.58 4.56 -20.99
C LEU A 282 -1.19 3.43 -21.84
N ALA A 283 -2.51 3.21 -21.75
CA ALA A 283 -3.21 2.25 -22.62
C ALA A 283 -3.14 2.65 -24.10
N ALA A 284 -3.33 3.94 -24.42
CA ALA A 284 -3.27 4.44 -25.80
C ALA A 284 -1.85 4.38 -26.42
N HIS A 285 -0.80 4.35 -25.59
CA HIS A 285 0.61 4.30 -26.02
C HIS A 285 1.31 2.97 -25.67
N ALA A 286 0.56 1.92 -25.33
CA ALA A 286 1.11 0.63 -24.96
C ALA A 286 2.05 0.03 -26.03
N ASP A 287 1.72 0.20 -27.31
CA ASP A 287 2.58 -0.18 -28.44
C ASP A 287 3.97 0.47 -28.35
N ALA A 288 4.03 1.77 -28.09
CA ALA A 288 5.28 2.53 -28.07
C ALA A 288 6.15 2.18 -26.85
N PHE A 289 5.53 1.87 -25.72
CA PHE A 289 6.24 1.52 -24.49
C PHE A 289 6.69 0.05 -24.46
N VAL A 290 5.83 -0.89 -24.87
CA VAL A 290 6.15 -2.34 -24.87
C VAL A 290 7.01 -2.72 -26.08
N TYR A 291 6.84 -2.08 -27.23
CA TYR A 291 7.58 -2.39 -28.45
C TYR A 291 8.37 -1.17 -28.98
N PRO A 292 9.32 -0.61 -28.21
CA PRO A 292 10.08 0.59 -28.60
C PRO A 292 10.96 0.38 -29.85
N LYS A 293 11.18 -0.88 -30.26
CA LYS A 293 11.89 -1.28 -31.49
C LYS A 293 10.94 -1.62 -32.65
N GLY A 294 9.64 -1.33 -32.50
CA GLY A 294 8.57 -1.62 -33.46
C GLY A 294 7.85 -2.96 -33.20
N PRO A 295 6.63 -3.15 -33.73
CA PRO A 295 5.70 -4.23 -33.33
C PRO A 295 6.12 -5.65 -33.79
N ALA A 296 7.22 -5.79 -34.51
CA ALA A 296 7.82 -7.08 -34.88
C ALA A 296 9.03 -7.45 -33.99
N ALA A 297 9.40 -6.59 -33.03
CA ALA A 297 10.42 -6.87 -32.04
C ALA A 297 9.84 -7.63 -30.84
N LEU A 298 10.72 -8.19 -30.00
CA LEU A 298 10.33 -8.74 -28.70
C LEU A 298 9.81 -7.63 -27.77
N PRO A 299 8.83 -7.93 -26.90
CA PRO A 299 8.34 -6.97 -25.92
C PRO A 299 9.42 -6.62 -24.88
N ASP A 300 9.42 -5.38 -24.40
CA ASP A 300 10.19 -4.96 -23.22
C ASP A 300 9.48 -5.47 -21.96
N ALA A 301 10.07 -6.47 -21.30
CA ALA A 301 9.45 -7.11 -20.13
C ALA A 301 9.22 -6.14 -18.95
N ARG A 302 10.04 -5.09 -18.82
CA ARG A 302 9.84 -4.06 -17.79
C ARG A 302 8.62 -3.20 -18.13
N ALA A 303 8.48 -2.78 -19.38
CA ALA A 303 7.29 -2.06 -19.84
C ALA A 303 6.02 -2.89 -19.66
N ALA A 304 6.05 -4.17 -20.04
CA ALA A 304 4.94 -5.11 -19.85
C ALA A 304 4.57 -5.25 -18.37
N ALA A 305 5.56 -5.44 -17.48
CA ALA A 305 5.34 -5.52 -16.04
C ALA A 305 4.75 -4.22 -15.46
N MET A 306 5.33 -3.06 -15.79
CA MET A 306 4.85 -1.77 -15.29
C MET A 306 3.41 -1.48 -15.75
N LEU A 307 3.10 -1.75 -17.02
CA LEU A 307 1.73 -1.59 -17.52
C LEU A 307 0.75 -2.60 -16.92
N ALA A 308 1.16 -3.84 -16.64
CA ALA A 308 0.33 -4.84 -15.98
C ALA A 308 -0.02 -4.41 -14.54
N LEU A 309 0.98 -3.95 -13.78
CA LEU A 309 0.79 -3.40 -12.44
C LEU A 309 -0.16 -2.19 -12.47
N VAL A 310 0.00 -1.26 -13.41
CA VAL A 310 -0.89 -0.11 -13.58
C VAL A 310 -2.30 -0.56 -13.96
N ALA A 311 -2.45 -1.51 -14.87
CA ALA A 311 -3.75 -2.04 -15.29
C ALA A 311 -4.52 -2.57 -14.07
N GLU A 312 -3.92 -3.49 -13.32
CA GLU A 312 -4.55 -4.08 -12.14
C GLU A 312 -4.78 -3.06 -11.03
N ALA A 313 -3.81 -2.18 -10.77
CA ALA A 313 -3.95 -1.12 -9.78
C ALA A 313 -5.11 -0.18 -10.12
N THR A 314 -5.44 0.00 -11.40
CA THR A 314 -6.55 0.85 -11.86
C THR A 314 -7.84 0.09 -12.17
N GLY A 315 -7.88 -1.22 -11.93
CA GLY A 315 -9.06 -2.08 -12.14
C GLY A 315 -9.30 -2.50 -13.60
N ASN A 316 -8.29 -2.38 -14.47
CA ASN A 316 -8.27 -2.90 -15.83
C ASN A 316 -7.73 -4.34 -15.88
N ASP A 317 -8.06 -5.07 -16.94
CA ASP A 317 -7.50 -6.39 -17.20
C ASP A 317 -6.09 -6.28 -17.83
N PRO A 318 -5.01 -6.77 -17.17
CA PRO A 318 -3.66 -6.76 -17.74
C PRO A 318 -3.53 -7.65 -18.98
N ARG A 319 -4.49 -8.55 -19.26
CA ARG A 319 -4.51 -9.39 -20.48
C ARG A 319 -5.12 -8.69 -21.70
N ALA A 320 -5.63 -7.47 -21.53
CA ALA A 320 -6.23 -6.68 -22.62
C ALA A 320 -5.81 -5.19 -22.59
N PHE A 321 -4.89 -4.79 -21.72
CA PHE A 321 -4.56 -3.39 -21.50
C PHE A 321 -3.84 -2.79 -22.72
N GLY A 322 -4.37 -1.70 -23.26
CA GLY A 322 -3.89 -1.12 -24.51
C GLY A 322 -4.01 -2.04 -25.73
N GLY A 323 -4.83 -3.11 -25.65
CA GLY A 323 -4.96 -4.13 -26.70
C GLY A 323 -3.94 -5.27 -26.61
N HIS A 324 -3.12 -5.33 -25.56
CA HIS A 324 -2.07 -6.34 -25.37
C HIS A 324 -2.35 -7.28 -24.20
N ASP A 325 -1.92 -8.54 -24.34
CA ASP A 325 -1.80 -9.45 -23.20
C ASP A 325 -0.42 -9.29 -22.57
N LEU A 326 -0.33 -8.45 -21.54
CA LEU A 326 0.91 -8.12 -20.85
C LEU A 326 1.40 -9.29 -19.98
N ILE A 327 0.51 -10.23 -19.64
CA ILE A 327 0.84 -11.42 -18.87
C ILE A 327 1.48 -12.47 -19.78
N ALA A 328 0.94 -12.66 -20.98
CA ALA A 328 1.59 -13.45 -22.03
C ALA A 328 2.96 -12.85 -22.42
N ALA A 329 3.06 -11.52 -22.56
CA ALA A 329 4.32 -10.82 -22.84
C ALA A 329 5.41 -11.04 -21.77
N LEU A 330 5.05 -11.43 -20.54
CA LEU A 330 5.98 -11.85 -19.50
C LEU A 330 6.24 -13.36 -19.50
N THR A 331 5.20 -14.20 -19.63
CA THR A 331 5.34 -15.66 -19.51
C THR A 331 5.99 -16.31 -20.73
N ASP A 332 5.72 -15.81 -21.93
CA ASP A 332 6.25 -16.37 -23.19
C ASP A 332 7.71 -15.94 -23.45
N HIS A 333 8.21 -14.98 -22.67
CA HIS A 333 9.51 -14.33 -22.86
C HIS A 333 10.46 -14.51 -21.66
N VAL A 334 10.42 -15.68 -21.01
CA VAL A 334 11.44 -16.10 -20.04
C VAL A 334 12.65 -16.69 -20.80
N CYS A 335 13.86 -16.44 -20.30
CA CYS A 335 15.09 -17.00 -20.85
C CYS A 335 15.33 -18.42 -20.34
N ASP A 336 15.70 -19.35 -21.24
CA ASP A 336 16.11 -20.72 -20.89
C ASP A 336 17.61 -20.82 -20.59
N SER A 337 18.41 -19.83 -21.02
CA SER A 337 19.87 -19.87 -20.92
C SER A 337 20.53 -18.48 -20.95
N ALA A 338 21.76 -18.42 -20.44
CA ALA A 338 22.62 -17.23 -20.52
C ALA A 338 22.95 -16.90 -21.99
N GLY A 339 22.99 -15.61 -22.33
CA GLY A 339 23.27 -15.13 -23.69
C GLY A 339 22.10 -15.23 -24.67
N GLN A 340 20.96 -15.82 -24.29
CA GLN A 340 19.75 -15.85 -25.11
C GLN A 340 19.32 -14.42 -25.50
N GLY A 341 19.06 -14.21 -26.79
CA GLY A 341 18.75 -12.89 -27.35
C GLY A 341 19.83 -11.81 -27.18
N GLY A 342 21.01 -12.15 -26.64
CA GLY A 342 22.04 -11.18 -26.23
C GLY A 342 21.63 -10.29 -25.05
N GLN A 343 20.61 -10.67 -24.27
CA GLN A 343 20.05 -9.84 -23.18
C GLN A 343 19.88 -10.60 -21.85
N CYS A 344 19.97 -11.93 -21.85
CA CYS A 344 19.81 -12.76 -20.64
C CYS A 344 21.17 -13.11 -20.01
N THR A 345 21.25 -13.10 -18.68
CA THR A 345 22.41 -13.53 -17.89
C THR A 345 22.29 -14.97 -17.40
N ALA A 346 21.07 -15.48 -17.21
CA ALA A 346 20.81 -16.85 -16.80
C ALA A 346 19.43 -17.36 -17.25
N ALA A 347 19.21 -18.66 -17.05
CA ALA A 347 17.87 -19.25 -17.11
C ALA A 347 16.98 -18.65 -15.99
N GLY A 348 15.75 -18.28 -16.33
CA GLY A 348 14.78 -17.65 -15.44
C GLY A 348 14.73 -16.13 -15.50
N ASP A 349 15.68 -15.47 -16.18
CA ASP A 349 15.58 -14.02 -16.45
C ASP A 349 14.35 -13.75 -17.36
N PHE A 350 13.62 -12.65 -17.15
CA PHE A 350 12.73 -12.15 -18.21
C PHE A 350 13.57 -11.50 -19.32
N GLN A 351 13.22 -11.69 -20.58
CA GLN A 351 13.94 -11.09 -21.71
C GLN A 351 13.88 -9.56 -21.62
N GLY A 352 15.05 -8.92 -21.49
CA GLY A 352 15.15 -7.47 -21.30
C GLY A 352 15.15 -7.00 -19.84
N ALA A 353 15.04 -7.90 -18.85
CA ALA A 353 15.29 -7.56 -17.45
C ALA A 353 16.79 -7.31 -17.23
N ASN A 354 17.23 -6.07 -17.46
CA ASN A 354 18.63 -5.64 -17.31
C ASN A 354 19.09 -5.40 -15.86
N ASN A 355 18.17 -5.42 -14.89
CA ASN A 355 18.45 -5.35 -13.45
C ASN A 355 17.42 -6.21 -12.67
N PRO A 356 17.68 -6.55 -11.39
CA PRO A 356 16.74 -7.37 -10.62
C PRO A 356 15.47 -6.64 -10.18
N TRP A 357 15.40 -5.30 -10.25
CA TRP A 357 14.14 -4.57 -10.03
C TRP A 357 13.13 -4.90 -11.13
N ASN A 358 13.55 -4.91 -12.39
CA ASN A 358 12.71 -5.32 -13.51
C ASN A 358 12.24 -6.78 -13.37
N GLN A 359 13.14 -7.66 -12.90
CA GLN A 359 12.81 -9.04 -12.57
C GLN A 359 11.73 -9.13 -11.47
N ALA A 360 11.86 -8.31 -10.41
CA ALA A 360 10.89 -8.22 -9.32
C ALA A 360 9.52 -7.67 -9.78
N LEU A 361 9.51 -6.63 -10.64
CA LEU A 361 8.29 -6.07 -11.24
C LEU A 361 7.53 -7.13 -12.05
N GLY A 362 8.21 -7.90 -12.89
CA GLY A 362 7.59 -9.01 -13.64
C GLY A 362 6.98 -10.06 -12.72
N VAL A 363 7.66 -10.42 -11.64
CA VAL A 363 7.14 -11.37 -10.64
C VAL A 363 5.92 -10.82 -9.88
N MET A 364 5.92 -9.54 -9.49
CA MET A 364 4.75 -8.90 -8.87
C MET A 364 3.54 -8.88 -9.82
N ALA A 365 3.75 -8.53 -11.10
CA ALA A 365 2.70 -8.48 -12.11
C ALA A 365 2.07 -9.86 -12.37
N LEU A 366 2.88 -10.92 -12.50
CA LEU A 366 2.36 -12.28 -12.66
C LEU A 366 1.55 -12.74 -11.44
N ALA A 367 2.08 -12.51 -10.24
CA ALA A 367 1.47 -12.97 -8.99
C ALA A 367 0.10 -12.30 -8.75
N ARG A 368 0.00 -10.97 -8.93
CA ARG A 368 -1.27 -10.23 -8.87
C ARG A 368 -2.28 -10.75 -9.89
N ALA A 369 -1.83 -11.06 -11.11
CA ALA A 369 -2.66 -11.60 -12.19
C ALA A 369 -3.09 -13.07 -11.98
N GLY A 370 -2.80 -13.66 -10.81
CA GLY A 370 -3.13 -15.03 -10.45
C GLY A 370 -2.23 -16.08 -11.11
N VAL A 371 -1.10 -15.68 -11.69
CA VAL A 371 -0.16 -16.56 -12.38
C VAL A 371 1.04 -16.86 -11.48
N VAL A 372 1.23 -18.13 -11.14
CA VAL A 372 2.44 -18.58 -10.43
C VAL A 372 3.63 -18.46 -11.38
N PRO A 373 4.67 -17.66 -11.08
CA PRO A 373 5.84 -17.53 -11.94
C PRO A 373 6.57 -18.87 -12.09
N ALA A 374 7.15 -19.11 -13.27
CA ALA A 374 7.84 -20.37 -13.55
C ALA A 374 9.01 -20.60 -12.55
N PRO A 375 9.27 -21.83 -12.07
CA PRO A 375 10.28 -22.07 -11.04
C PRO A 375 11.67 -21.46 -11.33
N PRO A 376 12.21 -21.49 -12.56
CA PRO A 376 13.48 -20.82 -12.88
C PRO A 376 13.49 -19.31 -12.56
N VAL A 377 12.36 -18.62 -12.74
CA VAL A 377 12.19 -17.17 -12.46
C VAL A 377 12.33 -16.89 -10.96
N LEU A 378 11.73 -17.74 -10.13
CA LEU A 378 11.79 -17.61 -8.66
C LEU A 378 13.13 -18.08 -8.09
N ASP A 379 13.72 -19.13 -8.68
CA ASP A 379 15.03 -19.63 -8.28
C ASP A 379 16.17 -18.72 -8.75
N ARG A 380 15.92 -17.83 -9.72
CA ARG A 380 16.87 -16.80 -10.14
C ARG A 380 17.24 -15.86 -8.99
N PHE A 381 16.28 -15.47 -8.15
CA PHE A 381 16.55 -14.60 -7.00
C PHE A 381 17.50 -15.24 -5.97
N ALA A 382 17.47 -16.56 -5.78
CA ALA A 382 18.44 -17.24 -4.92
C ALA A 382 19.89 -17.15 -5.46
N ARG A 383 20.07 -16.90 -6.77
CA ARG A 383 21.37 -16.58 -7.39
C ARG A 383 21.71 -15.09 -7.42
N LEU A 384 20.75 -14.22 -7.12
CA LEU A 384 20.93 -12.76 -7.02
C LEU A 384 21.08 -12.30 -5.56
N GLN A 385 20.77 -13.15 -4.57
CA GLN A 385 21.00 -12.87 -3.16
C GLN A 385 22.47 -13.06 -2.80
N CYS A 386 23.11 -12.01 -2.30
CA CYS A 386 24.49 -12.03 -1.87
C CYS A 386 24.65 -12.80 -0.54
N SER A 387 25.91 -13.08 -0.16
CA SER A 387 26.24 -13.85 1.04
C SER A 387 25.80 -13.15 2.34
N ASP A 388 25.79 -11.82 2.34
CA ASP A 388 25.35 -10.97 3.46
C ASP A 388 23.83 -10.92 3.67
N GLY A 389 23.05 -11.40 2.69
CA GLY A 389 21.59 -11.47 2.71
C GLY A 389 20.86 -10.44 1.83
N GLY A 390 21.54 -9.37 1.39
CA GLY A 390 20.96 -8.43 0.43
C GLY A 390 20.89 -9.01 -0.99
N PHE A 391 20.27 -8.30 -1.92
CA PHE A 391 20.19 -8.68 -3.34
C PHE A 391 21.02 -7.74 -4.20
N SER A 392 21.65 -8.30 -5.24
CA SER A 392 22.60 -7.56 -6.07
C SER A 392 21.96 -6.38 -6.80
N GLY A 393 22.69 -5.26 -6.89
CA GLY A 393 22.30 -4.12 -7.74
C GLY A 393 22.10 -4.46 -9.23
N ALA A 394 22.78 -5.51 -9.71
CA ALA A 394 22.85 -5.88 -11.13
C ALA A 394 22.42 -7.35 -11.40
N MET A 395 22.17 -7.66 -12.67
CA MET A 395 21.99 -9.05 -13.10
C MET A 395 23.37 -9.73 -13.20
N ILE A 396 23.68 -10.58 -12.22
CA ILE A 396 24.99 -11.24 -12.08
C ILE A 396 24.99 -12.69 -12.57
N ASN A 397 26.05 -13.11 -13.26
CA ASN A 397 26.24 -14.51 -13.65
C ASN A 397 26.70 -15.35 -12.43
N PRO A 398 26.58 -16.69 -12.47
CA PRO A 398 27.08 -17.55 -11.40
C PRO A 398 28.59 -17.40 -11.19
N GLY A 399 28.98 -16.80 -10.06
CA GLY A 399 30.38 -16.57 -9.68
C GLY A 399 30.88 -15.13 -9.88
N ASP A 400 30.07 -14.23 -10.44
CA ASP A 400 30.36 -12.80 -10.49
C ASP A 400 30.34 -12.17 -9.09
N TYR A 401 30.92 -10.97 -8.97
CA TYR A 401 30.87 -10.18 -7.73
C TYR A 401 29.43 -9.77 -7.41
N CYS A 402 29.02 -9.92 -6.15
CA CYS A 402 27.66 -9.64 -5.68
C CYS A 402 27.72 -8.49 -4.68
N GLU A 403 27.29 -7.30 -5.10
CA GLU A 403 27.13 -6.12 -4.25
C GLU A 403 25.66 -5.84 -3.99
N SER A 404 25.28 -5.87 -2.72
CA SER A 404 23.90 -5.72 -2.25
C SER A 404 23.42 -4.27 -2.29
N ASP A 405 22.28 -4.05 -2.95
CA ASP A 405 21.65 -2.73 -3.14
C ASP A 405 20.36 -2.62 -2.30
N PRO A 406 20.13 -1.54 -1.52
CA PRO A 406 18.94 -1.37 -0.69
C PRO A 406 17.61 -1.29 -1.44
N LEU A 407 17.54 -0.56 -2.56
CA LEU A 407 16.34 -0.46 -3.37
C LEU A 407 16.01 -1.83 -3.99
N ILE A 408 16.99 -2.50 -4.60
CA ILE A 408 16.80 -3.81 -5.21
C ILE A 408 16.43 -4.87 -4.16
N THR A 409 17.07 -4.83 -3.00
CA THR A 409 16.76 -5.74 -1.88
C THR A 409 15.30 -5.56 -1.44
N ALA A 410 14.84 -4.33 -1.28
CA ALA A 410 13.47 -4.05 -0.88
C ALA A 410 12.44 -4.47 -1.93
N MET A 411 12.66 -4.13 -3.20
CA MET A 411 11.76 -4.54 -4.30
C MET A 411 11.69 -6.07 -4.47
N THR A 412 12.81 -6.77 -4.25
CA THR A 412 12.86 -8.23 -4.27
C THR A 412 12.15 -8.85 -3.08
N VAL A 413 12.29 -8.27 -1.88
CA VAL A 413 11.56 -8.67 -0.67
C VAL A 413 10.04 -8.57 -0.89
N ILE A 414 9.55 -7.48 -1.48
CA ILE A 414 8.12 -7.29 -1.82
C ILE A 414 7.65 -8.41 -2.77
N ALA A 415 8.37 -8.61 -3.88
CA ALA A 415 8.01 -9.61 -4.90
C ALA A 415 7.98 -11.04 -4.35
N LEU A 416 9.01 -11.46 -3.60
CA LEU A 416 9.10 -12.80 -3.04
C LEU A 416 8.11 -13.04 -1.89
N GLN A 417 7.80 -12.01 -1.10
CA GLN A 417 6.78 -12.10 -0.06
C GLN A 417 5.39 -12.25 -0.66
N HIS A 418 5.08 -11.52 -1.73
CA HIS A 418 3.78 -11.56 -2.39
C HIS A 418 3.51 -12.90 -3.11
N VAL A 419 4.53 -13.53 -3.70
CA VAL A 419 4.43 -14.91 -4.26
C VAL A 419 4.30 -15.96 -3.16
N GLY A 420 4.96 -15.76 -2.01
CA GLY A 420 5.05 -16.73 -0.93
C GLY A 420 5.99 -17.90 -1.22
N GLY A 421 6.14 -18.80 -0.24
CA GLY A 421 6.99 -20.00 -0.34
C GLY A 421 8.51 -19.75 -0.41
N LYS A 422 8.95 -18.50 -0.24
CA LYS A 422 10.36 -18.06 -0.30
C LYS A 422 10.80 -17.33 0.99
N GLN A 423 10.18 -17.65 2.13
CA GLN A 423 10.34 -16.92 3.40
C GLN A 423 11.79 -16.82 3.92
N GLU A 424 12.67 -17.78 3.61
CA GLU A 424 14.10 -17.69 3.95
C GLU A 424 14.81 -16.55 3.18
N LEU A 425 14.56 -16.44 1.87
CA LEU A 425 15.12 -15.38 1.03
C LEU A 425 14.60 -14.01 1.49
N VAL A 426 13.29 -13.92 1.77
CA VAL A 426 12.62 -12.71 2.29
C VAL A 426 13.23 -12.29 3.63
N SER A 427 13.34 -13.22 4.58
CA SER A 427 13.85 -12.91 5.92
C SER A 427 15.31 -12.43 5.88
N ARG A 428 16.17 -13.10 5.09
CA ARG A 428 17.57 -12.69 4.91
C ARG A 428 17.71 -11.29 4.31
N GLY A 429 16.87 -10.94 3.33
CA GLY A 429 16.83 -9.60 2.72
C GLY A 429 16.32 -8.52 3.67
N ALA A 430 15.21 -8.81 4.38
CA ALA A 430 14.66 -7.90 5.38
C ALA A 430 15.63 -7.67 6.55
N ASP A 431 16.25 -8.72 7.08
CA ASP A 431 17.24 -8.61 8.15
C ASP A 431 18.50 -7.85 7.70
N TRP A 432 18.86 -7.93 6.41
CA TRP A 432 19.92 -7.09 5.83
C TRP A 432 19.50 -5.62 5.77
N LEU A 433 18.27 -5.30 5.32
CA LEU A 433 17.75 -3.93 5.35
C LEU A 433 17.73 -3.35 6.77
N VAL A 434 17.34 -4.14 7.78
CA VAL A 434 17.40 -3.73 9.20
C VAL A 434 18.84 -3.38 9.63
N ARG A 435 19.87 -4.04 9.07
CA ARG A 435 21.29 -3.71 9.33
C ARG A 435 21.79 -2.48 8.56
N GLN A 436 21.20 -2.14 7.42
CA GLN A 436 21.58 -0.95 6.63
C GLN A 436 20.84 0.33 7.06
N GLN A 437 19.74 0.21 7.79
CA GLN A 437 19.00 1.38 8.28
C GLN A 437 19.88 2.26 9.17
N GLN A 438 19.98 3.54 8.82
CA GLN A 438 20.72 4.53 9.60
C GLN A 438 19.99 4.87 10.90
N ALA A 439 20.70 5.52 11.84
CA ALA A 439 20.17 5.80 13.17
C ALA A 439 18.94 6.74 13.19
N ASP A 440 18.75 7.53 12.14
CA ASP A 440 17.61 8.42 11.91
C ASP A 440 16.44 7.76 11.15
N GLY A 441 16.61 6.50 10.73
CA GLY A 441 15.63 5.74 9.96
C GLY A 441 15.89 5.70 8.45
N SER A 442 16.83 6.49 7.93
CA SER A 442 17.12 6.60 6.50
C SER A 442 17.91 5.43 5.93
N PHE A 443 18.02 5.40 4.60
CA PHE A 443 18.85 4.48 3.84
C PHE A 443 19.74 5.25 2.86
N LEU A 444 20.98 4.76 2.70
CA LEU A 444 21.90 5.18 1.64
C LEU A 444 21.57 4.40 0.36
N PRO A 445 21.88 4.91 -0.84
CA PRO A 445 21.69 4.16 -2.09
C PRO A 445 22.74 3.06 -2.27
N TYR A 446 23.93 3.24 -1.70
CA TYR A 446 25.04 2.29 -1.70
C TYR A 446 25.98 2.59 -0.52
N ALA A 447 26.94 1.71 -0.26
CA ALA A 447 27.88 1.86 0.84
C ALA A 447 28.73 3.15 0.69
N GLY A 448 28.60 4.07 1.64
CA GLY A 448 29.30 5.36 1.62
C GLY A 448 28.60 6.47 0.82
N GLY A 449 27.40 6.22 0.29
CA GLY A 449 26.52 7.28 -0.22
C GLY A 449 25.93 8.17 0.89
N THR A 450 25.10 9.14 0.51
CA THR A 450 24.32 9.98 1.44
C THR A 450 22.88 9.46 1.58
N PRO A 451 22.17 9.72 2.68
CA PRO A 451 20.75 9.39 2.83
C PRO A 451 19.88 9.96 1.72
N GLU A 452 18.98 9.14 1.16
CA GLU A 452 18.11 9.55 0.05
C GLU A 452 16.73 8.87 0.07
N THR A 453 15.77 9.55 -0.57
CA THR A 453 14.33 9.28 -0.51
C THR A 453 13.93 8.00 -1.22
N PHE A 454 14.65 7.55 -2.25
CA PHE A 454 14.32 6.34 -3.00
C PHE A 454 14.53 5.07 -2.21
N SER A 455 15.76 4.84 -1.78
CA SER A 455 16.15 3.68 -1.00
C SER A 455 15.41 3.65 0.33
N THR A 456 15.19 4.81 0.95
CA THR A 456 14.38 4.91 2.17
C THR A 456 12.91 4.58 1.92
N GLY A 457 12.32 5.07 0.82
CA GLY A 457 10.94 4.77 0.40
C GLY A 457 10.73 3.30 0.03
N ALA A 458 11.63 2.72 -0.76
CA ALA A 458 11.60 1.31 -1.12
C ALA A 458 11.80 0.43 0.13
N ALA A 459 12.82 0.71 0.95
CA ALA A 459 13.09 -0.04 2.18
C ALA A 459 11.92 0.01 3.16
N ALA A 460 11.23 1.15 3.31
CA ALA A 460 10.01 1.25 4.12
C ALA A 460 8.91 0.26 3.65
N GLN A 461 8.71 0.15 2.33
CA GLN A 461 7.75 -0.78 1.73
C GLN A 461 8.19 -2.24 1.94
N GLY A 462 9.45 -2.58 1.64
CA GLY A 462 9.98 -3.94 1.79
C GLY A 462 10.04 -4.43 3.24
N LEU A 463 10.46 -3.58 4.17
CA LEU A 463 10.44 -3.88 5.60
C LEU A 463 9.01 -4.14 6.08
N ARG A 464 8.03 -3.32 5.66
CA ARG A 464 6.62 -3.52 6.01
C ARG A 464 6.07 -4.84 5.45
N ALA A 465 6.34 -5.15 4.18
CA ALA A 465 5.95 -6.42 3.56
C ALA A 465 6.51 -7.63 4.34
N ALA A 466 7.74 -7.55 4.83
CA ALA A 466 8.39 -8.57 5.65
C ALA A 466 8.03 -8.51 7.16
N GLY A 467 7.06 -7.69 7.58
CA GLY A 467 6.62 -7.57 8.97
C GLY A 467 7.58 -6.84 9.92
N ARG A 468 8.60 -6.14 9.41
CA ARG A 468 9.51 -5.25 10.16
C ARG A 468 8.90 -3.85 10.28
N THR A 469 7.75 -3.77 10.93
CA THR A 469 6.90 -2.57 10.92
C THR A 469 7.51 -1.38 11.66
N ALA A 470 8.22 -1.61 12.76
CA ALA A 470 8.89 -0.55 13.51
C ALA A 470 10.01 0.12 12.70
N GLU A 471 10.80 -0.67 11.97
CA GLU A 471 11.85 -0.19 11.08
C GLU A 471 11.26 0.54 9.86
N ALA A 472 10.17 0.03 9.31
CA ALA A 472 9.42 0.71 8.25
C ALA A 472 8.83 2.06 8.71
N ASP A 473 8.26 2.14 9.91
CA ASP A 473 7.73 3.39 10.47
C ASP A 473 8.85 4.41 10.77
N ARG A 474 10.08 3.98 11.12
CA ARG A 474 11.25 4.89 11.20
C ARG A 474 11.62 5.49 9.85
N ALA A 475 11.65 4.67 8.79
CA ALA A 475 11.92 5.14 7.43
C ALA A 475 10.84 6.13 6.95
N VAL A 476 9.55 5.84 7.22
CA VAL A 476 8.44 6.78 6.99
C VAL A 476 8.61 8.08 7.79
N GLY A 477 9.07 8.00 9.03
CA GLY A 477 9.37 9.17 9.86
C GLY A 477 10.44 10.07 9.25
N TRP A 478 11.52 9.50 8.71
CA TRP A 478 12.55 10.27 7.99
C TRP A 478 11.99 10.89 6.70
N LEU A 479 11.27 10.12 5.88
CA LEU A 479 10.64 10.60 4.64
C LEU A 479 9.70 11.79 4.89
N ALA A 480 8.97 11.79 6.01
CA ALA A 480 8.10 12.90 6.39
C ALA A 480 8.88 14.20 6.68
N THR A 481 10.16 14.13 7.06
CA THR A 481 11.03 15.32 7.20
C THR A 481 11.51 15.88 5.86
N ARG A 482 11.44 15.09 4.78
CA ARG A 482 11.80 15.50 3.41
C ARG A 482 10.63 16.05 2.60
N GLN A 483 9.43 16.09 3.18
CA GLN A 483 8.26 16.68 2.52
C GLN A 483 8.28 18.22 2.60
N ASN A 484 8.34 18.84 1.44
CA ASN A 484 8.37 20.29 1.26
C ASN A 484 6.98 20.92 1.43
N SER A 485 6.95 22.25 1.56
CA SER A 485 5.72 23.03 1.71
C SER A 485 4.83 23.07 0.46
N ASP A 486 5.36 22.69 -0.71
CA ASP A 486 4.59 22.47 -1.93
C ASP A 486 3.95 21.07 -2.00
N GLY A 487 4.28 20.19 -1.06
CA GLY A 487 3.79 18.82 -0.95
C GLY A 487 4.70 17.76 -1.56
N GLY A 488 5.63 18.13 -2.44
CA GLY A 488 6.61 17.22 -3.02
C GLY A 488 7.72 16.85 -2.04
N LEU A 489 8.64 15.97 -2.48
CA LEU A 489 9.80 15.56 -1.69
C LEU A 489 11.11 15.81 -2.44
N GLY A 490 12.13 16.25 -1.69
CA GLY A 490 13.50 16.32 -2.19
C GLY A 490 14.15 14.93 -2.30
N PRO A 491 15.10 14.72 -3.24
CA PRO A 491 15.76 13.42 -3.45
C PRO A 491 16.66 13.01 -2.30
N ASP A 492 17.44 13.94 -1.75
CA ASP A 492 18.46 13.72 -0.73
C ASP A 492 18.38 14.79 0.36
N GLU A 493 19.28 14.75 1.36
CA GLU A 493 19.31 15.69 2.49
C GLU A 493 19.55 17.16 2.10
N TRP A 494 20.35 17.40 1.06
CA TRP A 494 20.89 18.70 0.66
C TRP A 494 20.07 19.37 -0.43
N THR A 495 19.46 18.58 -1.31
CA THR A 495 18.56 19.07 -2.35
C THR A 495 17.20 19.43 -1.73
N THR A 496 16.85 20.71 -1.78
CA THR A 496 15.59 21.25 -1.26
C THR A 496 14.45 21.23 -2.27
N ASP A 497 14.76 21.10 -3.56
CA ASP A 497 13.75 21.16 -4.61
C ASP A 497 13.01 19.82 -4.71
N SER A 498 11.68 19.89 -4.79
CA SER A 498 10.82 18.71 -4.93
C SER A 498 11.00 18.06 -6.30
N GLU A 499 11.08 16.73 -6.35
CA GLU A 499 11.16 15.99 -7.61
C GLU A 499 10.14 14.84 -7.69
N ALA A 500 9.74 14.47 -8.90
CA ALA A 500 8.78 13.39 -9.12
C ALA A 500 9.26 12.03 -8.61
N PRO A 501 10.49 11.55 -8.91
CA PRO A 501 10.85 10.18 -8.57
C PRO A 501 11.03 9.97 -7.05
N ALA A 502 11.54 10.95 -6.30
CA ALA A 502 11.50 10.96 -4.84
C ALA A 502 10.06 10.95 -4.29
N THR A 503 9.18 11.78 -4.84
CA THR A 503 7.78 11.91 -4.43
C THR A 503 6.97 10.62 -4.70
N GLU A 504 7.24 9.94 -5.82
CA GLU A 504 6.60 8.68 -6.23
C GLU A 504 6.77 7.57 -5.17
N GLN A 505 8.00 7.33 -4.72
CA GLN A 505 8.30 6.27 -3.74
C GLN A 505 7.77 6.60 -2.34
N ALA A 506 7.83 7.87 -1.94
CA ALA A 506 7.37 8.30 -0.63
C ALA A 506 5.86 8.14 -0.45
N ILE A 507 5.04 8.35 -1.50
CA ILE A 507 3.58 8.18 -1.40
C ILE A 507 3.21 6.74 -1.04
N LEU A 508 3.82 5.73 -1.66
CA LEU A 508 3.54 4.32 -1.35
C LEU A 508 3.95 3.98 0.09
N ALA A 509 5.13 4.45 0.52
CA ALA A 509 5.60 4.30 1.91
C ALA A 509 4.66 4.99 2.93
N PHE A 510 4.25 6.23 2.68
CA PHE A 510 3.32 7.00 3.52
C PHE A 510 1.94 6.34 3.64
N THR A 511 1.46 5.73 2.56
CA THR A 511 0.17 5.03 2.50
C THR A 511 0.26 3.56 2.88
N ARG A 512 1.44 3.09 3.31
CA ARG A 512 1.70 1.73 3.83
C ARG A 512 1.36 0.62 2.83
N THR A 513 1.42 0.93 1.53
CA THR A 513 1.22 0.00 0.40
C THR A 513 2.50 -0.10 -0.43
N ASP A 514 2.47 -0.88 -1.50
CA ASP A 514 3.60 -1.20 -2.36
C ASP A 514 3.09 -1.58 -3.77
N PRO A 515 3.95 -1.70 -4.80
CA PRO A 515 3.52 -2.05 -6.15
C PRO A 515 2.83 -3.43 -6.29
N ALA A 516 3.06 -4.38 -5.37
CA ALA A 516 2.37 -5.66 -5.36
C ALA A 516 0.98 -5.58 -4.71
N THR A 517 0.72 -4.63 -3.81
CA THR A 517 -0.56 -4.51 -3.08
C THR A 517 -1.45 -3.35 -3.51
N VAL A 518 -0.90 -2.31 -4.17
CA VAL A 518 -1.64 -1.08 -4.49
C VAL A 518 -2.87 -1.34 -5.39
N LEU A 519 -4.00 -0.72 -5.03
CA LEU A 519 -5.28 -0.86 -5.72
C LEU A 519 -6.17 0.38 -5.56
N ARG A 520 -6.52 1.00 -6.68
CA ARG A 520 -7.46 2.12 -6.83
C ARG A 520 -8.23 1.96 -8.15
N GLN A 521 -9.29 1.14 -8.12
CA GLN A 521 -10.07 0.79 -9.31
C GLN A 521 -10.81 2.02 -9.87
N THR A 522 -10.18 2.78 -10.76
CA THR A 522 -10.76 4.02 -11.31
C THR A 522 -11.51 3.81 -12.63
N ASN A 523 -11.24 2.71 -13.35
CA ASN A 523 -11.95 2.40 -14.60
C ASN A 523 -13.23 1.58 -14.38
N THR A 524 -13.51 1.17 -13.14
CA THR A 524 -14.83 0.67 -12.73
C THR A 524 -15.81 1.85 -12.65
N PRO A 525 -17.04 1.75 -13.21
CA PRO A 525 -18.10 2.72 -12.97
C PRO A 525 -18.18 3.10 -11.49
N GLN A 526 -18.06 4.40 -11.19
CA GLN A 526 -18.12 4.91 -9.83
C GLN A 526 -19.53 5.38 -9.50
N PRO A 527 -19.98 5.23 -8.24
CA PRO A 527 -21.23 5.83 -7.79
C PRO A 527 -21.14 7.36 -7.84
N SER A 528 -22.13 8.02 -8.46
CA SER A 528 -22.26 9.49 -8.47
C SER A 528 -22.50 10.09 -7.09
N ARG A 529 -22.92 9.27 -6.12
CA ARG A 529 -23.06 9.60 -4.69
C ARG A 529 -22.80 8.37 -3.83
N THR A 530 -22.10 8.56 -2.72
CA THR A 530 -21.90 7.55 -1.66
C THR A 530 -22.62 8.01 -0.38
N PRO A 531 -22.94 7.09 0.56
CA PRO A 531 -23.41 7.48 1.89
C PRO A 531 -22.34 8.25 2.68
N ASP A 532 -22.79 9.13 3.57
CA ASP A 532 -21.96 9.84 4.55
C ASP A 532 -21.60 8.87 5.69
N LEU A 533 -20.47 8.17 5.53
CA LEU A 533 -20.00 7.17 6.49
C LEU A 533 -19.79 7.75 7.90
N LYS A 534 -19.39 9.03 8.00
CA LYS A 534 -19.17 9.70 9.28
C LYS A 534 -20.48 9.92 10.02
N LYS A 535 -21.53 10.37 9.34
CA LYS A 535 -22.87 10.48 9.95
C LYS A 535 -23.47 9.12 10.29
N ALA A 536 -23.33 8.12 9.42
CA ALA A 536 -23.79 6.76 9.71
C ALA A 536 -23.12 6.17 10.95
N SER A 537 -21.81 6.38 11.08
CA SER A 537 -21.05 5.96 12.27
C SER A 537 -21.52 6.73 13.51
N ALA A 538 -21.67 8.05 13.44
CA ALA A 538 -22.15 8.87 14.54
C ALA A 538 -23.61 8.54 14.96
N PHE A 539 -24.47 8.12 14.02
CA PHE A 539 -25.82 7.62 14.32
C PHE A 539 -25.76 6.34 15.15
N LEU A 540 -24.90 5.39 14.75
CA LEU A 540 -24.71 4.11 15.42
C LEU A 540 -24.03 4.24 16.79
N THR A 541 -23.00 5.09 16.90
CA THR A 541 -22.19 5.25 18.12
C THR A 541 -22.69 6.34 19.07
N ASP A 542 -23.85 6.93 18.77
CA ASP A 542 -24.60 7.85 19.63
C ASP A 542 -24.78 7.24 21.05
N PRO A 543 -24.31 7.91 22.12
CA PRO A 543 -24.41 7.41 23.49
C PRO A 543 -25.85 7.18 23.99
N SER A 544 -26.88 7.69 23.31
CA SER A 544 -28.28 7.38 23.62
C SER A 544 -28.76 6.05 23.02
N ARG A 545 -28.02 5.47 22.06
CA ARG A 545 -28.33 4.19 21.40
C ARG A 545 -27.35 3.09 21.82
N LEU A 546 -26.04 3.35 21.74
CA LEU A 546 -24.98 2.40 22.11
C LEU A 546 -24.65 2.55 23.60
N LEU A 547 -25.54 2.03 24.44
CA LEU A 547 -25.42 2.07 25.90
C LEU A 547 -24.30 1.12 26.35
N ASP A 548 -23.25 1.64 27.00
CA ASP A 548 -22.11 0.87 27.52
C ASP A 548 -21.53 -0.16 26.53
N GLY A 549 -21.49 0.20 25.24
CA GLY A 549 -20.93 -0.65 24.18
C GLY A 549 -21.89 -1.72 23.61
N HIS A 550 -23.19 -1.65 23.89
CA HIS A 550 -24.20 -2.58 23.35
C HIS A 550 -25.56 -1.92 23.07
N TYR A 551 -26.43 -2.60 22.32
CA TYR A 551 -27.80 -2.14 22.01
C TYR A 551 -28.87 -2.94 22.75
N TYR A 552 -30.05 -2.35 22.93
CA TYR A 552 -31.28 -2.99 23.43
C TYR A 552 -32.42 -2.98 22.39
N ASP A 553 -32.07 -2.72 21.13
CA ASP A 553 -33.06 -2.57 20.06
C ASP A 553 -33.75 -3.91 19.75
N GLY A 554 -35.04 -3.88 19.44
CA GLY A 554 -35.90 -5.05 19.24
C GLY A 554 -36.36 -5.79 20.51
N PHE A 555 -35.63 -5.72 21.65
CA PHE A 555 -35.99 -6.44 22.89
C PHE A 555 -35.85 -5.57 24.15
N PRO A 556 -36.93 -4.92 24.65
CA PRO A 556 -36.86 -4.09 25.84
C PRO A 556 -36.44 -4.92 27.07
N GLY A 557 -35.23 -4.68 27.55
CA GLY A 557 -34.63 -5.39 28.69
C GLY A 557 -33.77 -6.60 28.34
N PHE A 558 -33.32 -6.79 27.09
CA PHE A 558 -32.22 -7.69 26.72
C PHE A 558 -31.27 -6.99 25.74
N ALA A 559 -29.97 -7.16 25.94
CA ALA A 559 -28.99 -6.65 24.97
C ALA A 559 -29.02 -7.49 23.68
N ASP A 560 -29.15 -6.84 22.53
CA ASP A 560 -28.95 -7.49 21.23
C ASP A 560 -27.45 -7.56 20.93
N PHE A 561 -26.80 -8.59 21.47
CA PHE A 561 -25.40 -8.94 21.19
C PHE A 561 -25.15 -9.17 19.69
N GLY A 562 -26.13 -9.71 18.96
CA GLY A 562 -26.02 -9.94 17.53
C GLY A 562 -25.90 -8.65 16.73
N LEU A 563 -26.77 -7.66 17.02
CA LEU A 563 -26.71 -6.31 16.43
C LEU A 563 -25.49 -5.52 16.90
N THR A 564 -25.09 -5.70 18.16
CA THR A 564 -23.87 -5.11 18.72
C THR A 564 -22.63 -5.56 17.93
N ILE A 565 -22.54 -6.85 17.59
CA ILE A 565 -21.49 -7.40 16.71
C ILE A 565 -21.63 -6.88 15.26
N ASP A 566 -22.86 -6.72 14.73
CA ASP A 566 -23.06 -6.13 13.37
C ASP A 566 -22.51 -4.69 13.28
N THR A 567 -22.71 -3.87 14.31
CA THR A 567 -22.08 -2.54 14.37
C THR A 567 -20.56 -2.64 14.49
N ALA A 568 -20.03 -3.58 15.27
CA ALA A 568 -18.58 -3.77 15.36
C ALA A 568 -17.97 -4.14 14.00
N PHE A 569 -18.61 -5.02 13.23
CA PHE A 569 -18.23 -5.29 11.84
C PHE A 569 -18.29 -4.04 10.96
N ALA A 570 -19.34 -3.23 11.07
CA ALA A 570 -19.50 -2.02 10.28
C ALA A 570 -18.41 -0.96 10.57
N LEU A 571 -18.07 -0.77 11.85
CA LEU A 571 -17.00 0.12 12.29
C LEU A 571 -15.62 -0.42 11.87
N ALA A 572 -15.39 -1.72 11.95
CA ALA A 572 -14.15 -2.35 11.47
C ALA A 572 -13.99 -2.23 9.96
N ALA A 573 -15.07 -2.37 9.19
CA ALA A 573 -15.03 -2.22 7.73
C ALA A 573 -14.75 -0.77 7.28
N THR A 574 -15.05 0.23 8.11
CA THR A 574 -14.96 1.65 7.74
C THR A 574 -13.86 2.43 8.46
N GLY A 575 -13.31 1.93 9.58
CA GLY A 575 -12.27 2.60 10.36
C GLY A 575 -12.71 3.96 10.94
N THR A 576 -14.01 4.20 11.10
CA THR A 576 -14.58 5.53 11.40
C THR A 576 -14.67 5.88 12.88
N ASP A 577 -14.74 4.88 13.78
CA ASP A 577 -14.81 5.06 15.23
C ASP A 577 -14.17 3.87 15.96
N ASP A 578 -12.84 3.78 15.90
CA ASP A 578 -12.05 2.77 16.63
C ASP A 578 -12.31 2.82 18.16
N ALA A 579 -12.71 3.98 18.69
CA ALA A 579 -12.99 4.13 20.10
C ALA A 579 -14.28 3.38 20.48
N ALA A 580 -15.33 3.48 19.66
CA ALA A 580 -16.55 2.68 19.82
C ALA A 580 -16.31 1.20 19.52
N LEU A 581 -15.56 0.87 18.47
CA LEU A 581 -15.19 -0.51 18.15
C LEU A 581 -14.43 -1.19 19.31
N ARG A 582 -13.45 -0.51 19.91
CA ARG A 582 -12.77 -0.99 21.13
C ARG A 582 -13.74 -1.17 22.30
N ARG A 583 -14.66 -0.23 22.55
CA ARG A 583 -15.67 -0.37 23.64
C ARG A 583 -16.56 -1.60 23.45
N ILE A 584 -17.05 -1.83 22.24
CA ILE A 584 -17.87 -3.01 21.92
C ILE A 584 -17.06 -4.30 22.12
N THR A 585 -15.86 -4.36 21.55
CA THR A 585 -14.98 -5.54 21.61
C THR A 585 -14.60 -5.87 23.06
N ASP A 586 -14.18 -4.86 23.84
CA ASP A 586 -13.85 -5.02 25.26
C ASP A 586 -15.04 -5.45 26.12
N PHE A 587 -16.25 -4.98 25.80
CA PHE A 587 -17.48 -5.40 26.49
C PHE A 587 -17.77 -6.88 26.25
N LEU A 588 -17.67 -7.35 25.01
CA LEU A 588 -17.90 -8.76 24.66
C LEU A 588 -16.83 -9.67 25.29
N ASP A 589 -15.56 -9.33 25.08
CA ASP A 589 -14.40 -10.14 25.49
C ASP A 589 -14.30 -10.31 27.02
N ARG A 590 -14.59 -9.25 27.77
CA ARG A 590 -14.62 -9.28 29.25
C ARG A 590 -15.90 -9.88 29.83
N GLN A 591 -16.74 -10.51 29.01
CA GLN A 591 -18.06 -11.06 29.39
C GLN A 591 -18.96 -10.01 30.08
N GLY A 592 -18.94 -8.78 29.54
CA GLY A 592 -19.76 -7.67 30.00
C GLY A 592 -21.23 -8.05 30.10
N LYS A 593 -21.89 -7.54 31.14
CA LYS A 593 -23.26 -7.91 31.50
C LYS A 593 -24.26 -6.82 31.10
N ASP A 594 -25.35 -7.24 30.47
CA ASP A 594 -26.52 -6.39 30.24
C ASP A 594 -27.25 -6.07 31.56
N ALA A 595 -28.26 -5.19 31.50
CA ALA A 595 -29.07 -4.82 32.66
C ALA A 595 -29.80 -6.01 33.32
N GLY A 596 -29.92 -7.16 32.64
CA GLY A 596 -30.46 -8.42 33.16
C GLY A 596 -29.41 -9.41 33.68
N GLY A 597 -28.12 -9.08 33.66
CA GLY A 597 -27.03 -9.93 34.12
C GLY A 597 -26.52 -10.96 33.10
N ARG A 598 -26.87 -10.84 31.81
CA ARG A 598 -26.44 -11.75 30.73
C ARG A 598 -25.24 -11.20 29.96
N SER A 599 -24.33 -12.07 29.54
CA SER A 599 -23.20 -11.77 28.64
C SER A 599 -23.40 -12.40 27.27
N VAL A 600 -22.44 -12.15 26.37
CA VAL A 600 -22.35 -12.81 25.06
C VAL A 600 -22.41 -14.34 25.16
N ASN A 601 -21.81 -14.94 26.20
CA ASN A 601 -21.89 -16.39 26.48
C ASN A 601 -23.32 -16.89 26.76
N ASP A 602 -24.17 -16.06 27.37
CA ASP A 602 -25.58 -16.38 27.60
C ASP A 602 -26.41 -16.26 26.30
N TRP A 603 -25.97 -15.43 25.34
CA TRP A 603 -26.58 -15.28 24.01
C TRP A 603 -26.13 -16.36 23.01
N THR A 604 -24.86 -16.74 23.02
CA THR A 604 -24.35 -17.87 22.24
C THR A 604 -24.76 -19.22 22.83
N ALA A 605 -25.16 -19.24 24.10
CA ALA A 605 -25.48 -20.42 24.91
C ALA A 605 -24.32 -21.44 24.96
N ILE A 606 -23.09 -20.96 24.77
CA ILE A 606 -21.87 -21.78 24.71
C ILE A 606 -21.66 -22.58 26.01
N GLY A 607 -21.30 -23.86 25.86
CA GLY A 607 -21.19 -24.80 26.98
C GLY A 607 -22.52 -25.44 27.41
N THR A 608 -23.63 -25.16 26.73
CA THR A 608 -24.94 -25.82 26.93
C THR A 608 -25.38 -26.61 25.69
N GLU A 609 -26.46 -27.40 25.82
CA GLU A 609 -27.12 -28.09 24.68
C GLU A 609 -27.77 -27.13 23.67
N TRP A 610 -27.94 -25.85 24.04
CA TRP A 610 -28.55 -24.80 23.22
C TRP A 610 -27.49 -23.97 22.46
N ALA A 611 -26.20 -24.34 22.54
CA ALA A 611 -25.10 -23.62 21.93
C ALA A 611 -25.28 -23.46 20.41
N GLY A 612 -25.39 -22.21 19.95
CA GLY A 612 -25.68 -21.88 18.55
C GLY A 612 -24.40 -21.73 17.72
N GLY A 613 -24.17 -22.61 16.75
CA GLY A 613 -22.99 -22.53 15.89
C GLY A 613 -22.93 -21.24 15.06
N GLY A 614 -24.10 -20.70 14.66
CA GLY A 614 -24.16 -19.41 13.96
C GLY A 614 -23.80 -18.21 14.82
N SER A 615 -24.20 -18.18 16.09
CA SER A 615 -23.89 -17.08 17.02
C SER A 615 -22.45 -17.15 17.52
N ILE A 616 -21.94 -18.36 17.82
CA ILE A 616 -20.52 -18.59 18.14
C ILE A 616 -19.63 -18.25 16.95
N GLY A 617 -20.01 -18.62 15.72
CA GLY A 617 -19.31 -18.24 14.50
C GLY A 617 -19.26 -16.72 14.30
N LYS A 618 -20.34 -16.01 14.65
CA LYS A 618 -20.38 -14.53 14.60
C LYS A 618 -19.41 -13.88 15.59
N GLU A 619 -19.36 -14.41 16.81
CA GLU A 619 -18.47 -13.91 17.87
C GLU A 619 -16.99 -14.19 17.52
N ALA A 620 -16.68 -15.41 17.07
CA ALA A 620 -15.33 -15.79 16.65
C ALA A 620 -14.83 -14.92 15.49
N LEU A 621 -15.68 -14.70 14.48
CA LEU A 621 -15.37 -13.83 13.35
C LEU A 621 -15.08 -12.38 13.80
N LEU A 622 -15.77 -11.86 14.82
CA LEU A 622 -15.44 -10.54 15.36
C LEU A 622 -14.04 -10.51 15.98
N ALA A 623 -13.71 -11.49 16.82
CA ALA A 623 -12.37 -11.59 17.42
C ALA A 623 -11.28 -11.56 16.34
N GLU A 624 -11.42 -12.38 15.30
CA GLU A 624 -10.48 -12.41 14.18
C GLU A 624 -10.41 -11.11 13.39
N ILE A 625 -11.54 -10.41 13.19
CA ILE A 625 -11.57 -9.13 12.49
C ILE A 625 -10.80 -8.06 13.27
N VAL A 626 -10.91 -8.02 14.59
CA VAL A 626 -10.31 -6.97 15.44
C VAL A 626 -8.89 -7.28 15.93
N GLY A 627 -8.30 -8.39 15.47
CA GLY A 627 -6.93 -8.81 15.82
C GLY A 627 -6.82 -9.64 17.11
N ARG A 628 -7.94 -10.12 17.67
CA ARG A 628 -7.97 -10.96 18.88
C ARG A 628 -8.05 -12.45 18.53
N ASP A 629 -7.54 -13.28 19.43
CA ASP A 629 -7.55 -14.73 19.27
C ASP A 629 -8.96 -15.32 19.56
N PRO A 630 -9.66 -15.91 18.56
CA PRO A 630 -10.96 -16.53 18.76
C PRO A 630 -10.92 -17.79 19.65
N ARG A 631 -9.72 -18.29 19.99
CA ARG A 631 -9.53 -19.42 20.92
C ARG A 631 -9.42 -18.99 22.40
N SER A 632 -9.42 -17.69 22.66
CA SER A 632 -9.42 -17.13 24.03
C SER A 632 -10.38 -15.94 24.25
N PHE A 633 -11.13 -15.53 23.23
CA PHE A 633 -12.10 -14.44 23.28
C PHE A 633 -13.35 -14.78 24.12
N GLY A 634 -13.87 -13.80 24.87
CA GLY A 634 -15.07 -13.99 25.70
C GLY A 634 -14.84 -14.99 26.85
N GLY A 635 -13.57 -15.33 27.13
CA GLY A 635 -13.16 -16.41 28.04
C GLY A 635 -13.48 -17.82 27.53
N GLN A 636 -13.62 -18.01 26.21
CA GLN A 636 -13.98 -19.29 25.57
C GLN A 636 -13.02 -19.62 24.42
N ASP A 637 -12.94 -20.91 24.08
CA ASP A 637 -12.38 -21.35 22.79
C ASP A 637 -13.53 -21.53 21.80
N LEU A 638 -13.83 -20.48 21.04
CA LEU A 638 -14.97 -20.43 20.13
C LEU A 638 -14.78 -21.37 18.94
N ILE A 639 -13.54 -21.58 18.48
CA ILE A 639 -13.22 -22.48 17.37
C ILE A 639 -13.37 -23.95 17.79
N ALA A 640 -12.89 -24.33 18.97
CA ALA A 640 -13.10 -25.67 19.53
C ALA A 640 -14.55 -25.90 20.02
N ALA A 641 -15.34 -24.83 20.20
CA ALA A 641 -16.78 -24.94 20.36
C ALA A 641 -17.46 -25.26 19.02
N LEU A 642 -17.15 -24.53 17.94
CA LEU A 642 -17.66 -24.81 16.59
C LEU A 642 -17.35 -26.25 16.14
N ASP A 643 -16.13 -26.74 16.39
CA ASP A 643 -15.73 -28.14 16.11
C ASP A 643 -16.70 -29.18 16.69
N LYS A 644 -17.24 -28.93 17.89
CA LYS A 644 -18.15 -29.84 18.61
C LYS A 644 -19.61 -29.71 18.16
N LEU A 645 -19.95 -28.63 17.46
CA LEU A 645 -21.31 -28.33 17.03
C LEU A 645 -21.58 -28.77 15.59
N ILE A 646 -20.60 -29.36 14.89
CA ILE A 646 -20.82 -29.99 13.59
C ILE A 646 -21.64 -31.27 13.80
N CYS A 647 -22.90 -31.26 13.36
CA CYS A 647 -23.79 -32.41 13.41
C CYS A 647 -23.24 -33.58 12.58
N ASP A 648 -23.25 -34.79 13.12
CA ASP A 648 -22.86 -36.03 12.41
C ASP A 648 -24.07 -36.77 11.80
N HIS A 649 -25.28 -36.46 12.24
CA HIS A 649 -26.55 -37.01 11.74
C HIS A 649 -27.66 -35.95 11.66
N THR A 650 -28.81 -36.32 11.07
CA THR A 650 -30.03 -35.51 11.12
C THR A 650 -30.76 -35.74 12.45
N ASP A 651 -30.94 -34.67 13.21
CA ASP A 651 -31.85 -34.57 14.35
C ASP A 651 -32.49 -33.16 14.37
N THR A 652 -33.57 -32.99 13.62
CA THR A 652 -34.25 -31.70 13.48
C THR A 652 -34.92 -31.22 14.77
N ALA A 653 -35.15 -32.12 15.74
CA ALA A 653 -35.73 -31.74 17.03
C ALA A 653 -34.70 -31.00 17.90
N ASN A 654 -33.41 -31.34 17.75
CA ASN A 654 -32.29 -30.75 18.47
C ASN A 654 -31.39 -29.87 17.56
N GLY A 655 -31.94 -29.29 16.49
CA GLY A 655 -31.24 -28.27 15.69
C GLY A 655 -30.27 -28.79 14.62
N CYS A 656 -30.19 -30.10 14.38
CA CYS A 656 -29.37 -30.72 13.35
C CYS A 656 -30.19 -31.07 12.10
N ALA A 657 -30.19 -30.22 11.07
CA ALA A 657 -30.90 -30.52 9.82
C ALA A 657 -30.29 -31.71 9.05
N ALA A 658 -28.96 -31.83 9.04
CA ALA A 658 -28.21 -32.83 8.29
C ALA A 658 -26.78 -32.99 8.84
N PRO A 659 -26.07 -34.08 8.50
CA PRO A 659 -24.62 -34.16 8.69
C PRO A 659 -23.91 -32.94 8.08
N GLY A 660 -23.01 -32.33 8.85
CA GLY A 660 -22.30 -31.10 8.48
C GLY A 660 -23.04 -29.79 8.80
N ASN A 661 -24.32 -29.81 9.18
CA ASN A 661 -24.93 -28.60 9.74
C ASN A 661 -24.25 -28.23 11.05
N TYR A 662 -24.06 -26.95 11.35
CA TYR A 662 -23.78 -26.56 12.74
C TYR A 662 -25.08 -26.62 13.57
N LEU A 663 -24.96 -27.00 14.84
CA LEU A 663 -26.06 -27.05 15.79
C LEU A 663 -26.78 -25.69 15.85
N TRP A 664 -28.10 -25.72 15.72
CA TRP A 664 -28.98 -24.54 15.68
C TRP A 664 -28.69 -23.51 14.58
N ALA A 665 -27.84 -23.83 13.58
CA ALA A 665 -27.73 -23.02 12.36
C ALA A 665 -28.95 -23.24 11.45
N GLN A 666 -30.03 -22.50 11.72
CA GLN A 666 -31.32 -22.60 11.01
C GLN A 666 -31.39 -21.76 9.73
N SER A 667 -30.26 -21.18 9.28
CA SER A 667 -30.16 -20.44 8.02
C SER A 667 -28.79 -20.65 7.37
N VAL A 668 -28.72 -20.48 6.05
CA VAL A 668 -27.44 -20.52 5.33
C VAL A 668 -26.53 -19.37 5.77
N PHE A 669 -27.09 -18.21 6.12
CA PHE A 669 -26.36 -17.11 6.75
C PHE A 669 -25.62 -17.59 8.03
N SER A 670 -26.34 -18.25 8.94
CA SER A 670 -25.79 -18.82 10.19
C SER A 670 -24.74 -19.90 9.93
N GLN A 671 -24.98 -20.80 8.97
CA GLN A 671 -24.01 -21.83 8.58
C GLN A 671 -22.72 -21.21 8.03
N SER A 672 -22.85 -20.15 7.22
CA SER A 672 -21.72 -19.46 6.58
C SER A 672 -20.82 -18.75 7.59
N LEU A 673 -21.39 -18.14 8.64
CA LEU A 673 -20.61 -17.53 9.73
C LEU A 673 -19.67 -18.54 10.42
N GLY A 674 -20.19 -19.73 10.75
CA GLY A 674 -19.39 -20.80 11.35
C GLY A 674 -18.26 -21.28 10.43
N VAL A 675 -18.56 -21.47 9.12
CA VAL A 675 -17.55 -21.84 8.13
C VAL A 675 -16.48 -20.76 7.98
N ILE A 676 -16.86 -19.48 7.88
CA ILE A 676 -15.92 -18.35 7.75
C ILE A 676 -14.96 -18.33 8.94
N ALA A 677 -15.47 -18.38 10.17
CA ALA A 677 -14.65 -18.34 11.38
C ALA A 677 -13.68 -19.52 11.48
N GLN A 678 -14.13 -20.76 11.23
CA GLN A 678 -13.21 -21.91 11.30
C GLN A 678 -12.17 -21.92 10.18
N VAL A 679 -12.49 -21.43 8.99
CA VAL A 679 -11.55 -21.36 7.87
C VAL A 679 -10.50 -20.27 8.08
N ARG A 680 -10.92 -19.07 8.52
CA ARG A 680 -10.00 -17.97 8.89
C ARG A 680 -9.06 -18.37 10.02
N ALA A 681 -9.56 -19.11 11.02
CA ALA A 681 -8.77 -19.59 12.14
C ALA A 681 -7.79 -20.73 11.78
N GLY A 682 -7.72 -21.15 10.51
CA GLY A 682 -6.84 -22.21 10.02
C GLY A 682 -7.35 -23.64 10.21
N ASP A 683 -8.58 -23.83 10.72
CA ASP A 683 -9.19 -25.13 11.05
C ASP A 683 -10.08 -25.68 9.92
N ALA A 684 -9.87 -25.24 8.67
CA ALA A 684 -10.62 -25.68 7.48
C ALA A 684 -10.69 -27.22 7.30
N GLY A 685 -9.69 -27.96 7.78
CA GLY A 685 -9.68 -29.43 7.77
C GLY A 685 -10.73 -30.06 8.70
N LYS A 686 -11.03 -29.43 9.85
CA LYS A 686 -12.10 -29.87 10.77
C LYS A 686 -13.46 -29.38 10.31
N ALA A 687 -13.52 -28.16 9.76
CA ALA A 687 -14.72 -27.59 9.14
C ALA A 687 -15.15 -28.32 7.84
N ALA A 688 -14.40 -29.31 7.36
CA ALA A 688 -14.66 -30.00 6.10
C ALA A 688 -16.09 -30.56 5.93
N PRO A 689 -16.76 -31.14 6.95
CA PRO A 689 -18.17 -31.54 6.83
C PRO A 689 -19.11 -30.34 6.69
N ALA A 690 -18.84 -29.25 7.41
CA ALA A 690 -19.65 -28.02 7.35
C ALA A 690 -19.50 -27.26 6.03
N ILE A 691 -18.28 -27.26 5.48
CA ILE A 691 -17.97 -26.80 4.12
C ILE A 691 -18.70 -27.65 3.08
N ALA A 692 -18.64 -28.99 3.20
CA ALA A 692 -19.31 -29.91 2.28
C ALA A 692 -20.84 -29.72 2.32
N TYR A 693 -21.41 -29.57 3.51
CA TYR A 693 -22.83 -29.29 3.68
C TYR A 693 -23.22 -27.93 3.08
N LEU A 694 -22.49 -26.85 3.37
CA LEU A 694 -22.74 -25.53 2.79
C LEU A 694 -22.68 -25.56 1.24
N ARG A 695 -21.70 -26.26 0.65
CA ARG A 695 -21.64 -26.46 -0.81
C ARG A 695 -22.83 -27.25 -1.34
N SER A 696 -23.31 -28.26 -0.62
CA SER A 696 -24.47 -29.08 -1.03
C SER A 696 -25.79 -28.30 -1.11
N LEU A 697 -25.86 -27.13 -0.45
CA LEU A 697 -27.00 -26.23 -0.47
C LEU A 697 -26.98 -25.26 -1.68
N GLN A 698 -25.91 -25.23 -2.49
CA GLN A 698 -25.91 -24.41 -3.71
C GLN A 698 -26.88 -24.98 -4.73
N ARG A 699 -27.75 -24.12 -5.25
CA ARG A 699 -28.74 -24.43 -6.27
C ARG A 699 -28.15 -24.36 -7.68
N PRO A 700 -28.76 -25.01 -8.69
CA PRO A 700 -28.28 -24.97 -10.08
C PRO A 700 -28.22 -23.57 -10.70
N ASP A 701 -29.03 -22.64 -10.19
CA ASP A 701 -29.06 -21.22 -10.59
C ASP A 701 -27.92 -20.38 -9.95
N GLY A 702 -27.09 -20.98 -9.08
CA GLY A 702 -25.99 -20.34 -8.38
C GLY A 702 -26.33 -19.85 -6.97
N SER A 703 -27.62 -19.74 -6.62
CA SER A 703 -28.09 -19.20 -5.35
C SER A 703 -28.05 -20.20 -4.20
N TRP A 704 -28.25 -19.70 -2.98
CA TRP A 704 -28.54 -20.50 -1.80
C TRP A 704 -29.95 -20.20 -1.26
N PRO A 705 -30.60 -21.19 -0.60
CA PRO A 705 -31.84 -20.95 0.15
C PRO A 705 -31.57 -20.09 1.39
N SER A 706 -32.61 -19.41 1.90
CA SER A 706 -32.51 -18.67 3.16
C SER A 706 -32.35 -19.61 4.38
N LEU A 707 -33.28 -20.56 4.50
CA LEU A 707 -33.46 -21.36 5.71
C LEU A 707 -32.82 -22.75 5.61
N ILE A 708 -32.51 -23.31 6.79
CA ILE A 708 -32.04 -24.69 6.99
C ILE A 708 -33.03 -25.39 7.96
N PRO A 709 -33.64 -26.53 7.60
CA PRO A 709 -33.51 -27.27 6.34
C PRO A 709 -33.90 -26.46 5.09
N ALA A 710 -33.28 -26.77 3.96
CA ALA A 710 -33.33 -25.99 2.72
C ALA A 710 -34.76 -25.62 2.27
N SER A 711 -35.06 -24.32 2.22
CA SER A 711 -36.28 -23.79 1.60
C SER A 711 -36.24 -23.87 0.07
N ALA A 712 -37.41 -23.81 -0.57
CA ALA A 712 -37.51 -23.69 -2.03
C ALA A 712 -37.14 -22.28 -2.55
N ASP A 713 -37.12 -21.28 -1.66
CA ASP A 713 -36.93 -19.88 -1.99
C ASP A 713 -35.44 -19.48 -1.87
N PRO A 714 -34.82 -18.94 -2.94
CA PRO A 714 -33.47 -18.41 -2.92
C PRO A 714 -33.42 -17.03 -2.26
N ASP A 715 -32.28 -16.68 -1.68
CA ASP A 715 -32.14 -15.50 -0.83
C ASP A 715 -30.84 -14.72 -1.11
N VAL A 716 -30.94 -13.38 -1.14
CA VAL A 716 -29.80 -12.48 -1.42
C VAL A 716 -28.79 -12.54 -0.29
N ASP A 717 -29.25 -12.40 0.94
CA ASP A 717 -28.42 -12.30 2.14
C ASP A 717 -27.61 -13.59 2.33
N SER A 718 -28.30 -14.73 2.25
CA SER A 718 -27.70 -16.06 2.34
C SER A 718 -26.78 -16.41 1.17
N THR A 719 -27.12 -16.00 -0.06
CA THR A 719 -26.24 -16.24 -1.24
C THR A 719 -24.95 -15.43 -1.13
N ALA A 720 -25.02 -14.17 -0.67
CA ALA A 720 -23.83 -13.35 -0.45
C ALA A 720 -22.92 -13.93 0.65
N MET A 721 -23.49 -14.34 1.79
CA MET A 721 -22.72 -14.96 2.87
C MET A 721 -22.08 -16.30 2.45
N ALA A 722 -22.83 -17.16 1.76
CA ALA A 722 -22.30 -18.43 1.27
C ALA A 722 -21.20 -18.23 0.22
N ALA A 723 -21.35 -17.24 -0.67
CA ALA A 723 -20.31 -16.89 -1.64
C ALA A 723 -19.04 -16.40 -0.94
N MET A 724 -19.14 -15.54 0.08
CA MET A 724 -18.00 -15.09 0.88
C MET A 724 -17.31 -16.24 1.63
N ALA A 725 -18.07 -17.18 2.19
CA ALA A 725 -17.54 -18.38 2.84
C ALA A 725 -16.82 -19.32 1.86
N VAL A 726 -17.39 -19.56 0.67
CA VAL A 726 -16.81 -20.42 -0.35
C VAL A 726 -15.59 -19.77 -1.04
N ALA A 727 -15.54 -18.44 -1.12
CA ALA A 727 -14.41 -17.70 -1.68
C ALA A 727 -13.10 -17.85 -0.88
N LEU A 728 -13.17 -18.23 0.41
CA LEU A 728 -12.01 -18.58 1.22
C LEU A 728 -11.34 -19.90 0.82
N LEU A 729 -12.00 -20.72 0.01
CA LEU A 729 -11.62 -22.11 -0.24
C LEU A 729 -10.91 -22.24 -1.60
N PRO A 730 -9.68 -22.80 -1.64
CA PRO A 730 -8.92 -22.91 -2.88
C PRO A 730 -9.56 -23.90 -3.88
N GLY A 731 -9.30 -23.70 -5.17
CA GLY A 731 -9.66 -24.64 -6.24
C GLY A 731 -10.74 -24.14 -7.20
N ALA A 732 -10.67 -24.61 -8.45
CA ALA A 732 -11.51 -24.13 -9.56
C ALA A 732 -13.02 -24.30 -9.31
N ASP A 733 -13.43 -25.40 -8.67
CA ASP A 733 -14.86 -25.66 -8.38
C ASP A 733 -15.45 -24.61 -7.41
N ASN A 734 -14.65 -24.13 -6.46
CA ASN A 734 -15.05 -23.04 -5.55
C ASN A 734 -15.12 -21.71 -6.28
N ALA A 735 -14.14 -21.41 -7.13
CA ALA A 735 -14.16 -20.21 -7.96
C ALA A 735 -15.41 -20.17 -8.84
N GLN A 736 -15.74 -21.27 -9.53
CA GLN A 736 -16.97 -21.40 -10.33
C GLN A 736 -18.25 -21.34 -9.49
N ALA A 737 -18.25 -21.89 -8.27
CA ALA A 737 -19.39 -21.77 -7.36
C ALA A 737 -19.65 -20.32 -6.96
N VAL A 738 -18.60 -19.56 -6.65
CA VAL A 738 -18.68 -18.11 -6.42
C VAL A 738 -19.11 -17.37 -7.68
N ASP A 739 -18.57 -17.67 -8.85
CA ASP A 739 -18.93 -17.00 -10.11
C ASP A 739 -20.44 -17.12 -10.41
N ARG A 740 -21.02 -18.32 -10.21
CA ARG A 740 -22.47 -18.53 -10.32
C ARG A 740 -23.25 -17.74 -9.27
N ALA A 741 -22.79 -17.70 -8.03
CA ALA A 741 -23.43 -16.96 -6.94
C ALA A 741 -23.49 -15.46 -7.24
N VAL A 742 -22.36 -14.90 -7.67
CA VAL A 742 -22.24 -13.47 -7.96
C VAL A 742 -23.02 -13.08 -9.23
N ALA A 743 -23.03 -13.94 -10.26
CA ALA A 743 -23.89 -13.75 -11.42
C ALA A 743 -25.39 -13.75 -11.05
N TRP A 744 -25.81 -14.64 -10.14
CA TRP A 744 -27.18 -14.68 -9.64
C TRP A 744 -27.54 -13.43 -8.83
N LEU A 745 -26.65 -12.98 -7.93
CA LEU A 745 -26.80 -11.74 -7.16
C LEU A 745 -26.97 -10.54 -8.10
N ALA A 746 -26.09 -10.39 -9.11
CA ALA A 746 -26.20 -9.33 -10.10
C ALA A 746 -27.55 -9.33 -10.84
N GLY A 747 -28.11 -10.52 -11.09
CA GLY A 747 -29.44 -10.71 -11.66
C GLY A 747 -30.61 -10.33 -10.74
N GLN A 748 -30.41 -10.23 -9.42
CA GLN A 748 -31.43 -9.76 -8.47
C GLN A 748 -31.50 -8.24 -8.35
N GLN A 749 -30.54 -7.49 -8.90
CA GLN A 749 -30.50 -6.04 -8.74
C GLN A 749 -31.70 -5.36 -9.42
N LYS A 750 -32.41 -4.52 -8.65
CA LYS A 750 -33.59 -3.78 -9.10
C LYS A 750 -33.21 -2.59 -9.99
N ALA A 751 -34.21 -2.00 -10.65
CA ALA A 751 -34.01 -0.88 -11.57
C ALA A 751 -33.43 0.38 -10.90
N ASP A 752 -33.69 0.58 -9.61
CA ASP A 752 -33.17 1.67 -8.79
C ASP A 752 -31.81 1.38 -8.11
N GLY A 753 -31.23 0.20 -8.36
CA GLY A 753 -29.95 -0.24 -7.80
C GLY A 753 -30.07 -1.05 -6.49
N GLY A 754 -31.25 -1.05 -5.86
CA GLY A 754 -31.52 -1.83 -4.65
C GLY A 754 -31.72 -3.33 -4.91
N PHE A 755 -31.99 -4.08 -3.84
CA PHE A 755 -32.10 -5.54 -3.88
C PHE A 755 -33.38 -6.03 -3.17
N PRO A 756 -33.97 -7.14 -3.63
CA PRO A 756 -35.08 -7.77 -2.92
C PRO A 756 -34.62 -8.37 -1.60
N GLY A 757 -35.45 -8.25 -0.57
CA GLY A 757 -35.35 -8.98 0.69
C GLY A 757 -36.72 -9.05 1.36
N THR A 758 -36.81 -9.67 2.54
CA THR A 758 -38.08 -9.92 3.27
C THR A 758 -38.91 -8.64 3.50
N ALA A 759 -38.26 -7.48 3.65
CA ALA A 759 -38.90 -6.19 3.88
C ALA A 759 -39.28 -5.41 2.59
N GLY A 760 -39.04 -5.96 1.40
CA GLY A 760 -39.23 -5.26 0.12
C GLY A 760 -37.90 -4.92 -0.57
N ASN A 761 -37.66 -3.64 -0.84
CA ASN A 761 -36.38 -3.14 -1.36
C ASN A 761 -35.37 -2.94 -0.22
N SER A 762 -34.80 -4.05 0.25
CA SER A 762 -34.05 -4.15 1.51
C SER A 762 -32.70 -3.42 1.46
N ILE A 763 -32.44 -2.57 2.46
CA ILE A 763 -31.17 -1.88 2.63
C ILE A 763 -30.07 -2.86 3.09
N ASN A 764 -30.41 -3.81 3.96
CA ASN A 764 -29.51 -4.88 4.39
C ASN A 764 -29.04 -5.71 3.18
N SER A 765 -29.99 -6.20 2.39
CA SER A 765 -29.72 -7.03 1.22
C SER A 765 -28.92 -6.29 0.15
N ALA A 766 -29.08 -4.96 0.03
CA ALA A 766 -28.21 -4.15 -0.82
C ALA A 766 -26.77 -4.05 -0.29
N GLY A 767 -26.58 -3.93 1.02
CA GLY A 767 -25.25 -3.96 1.65
C GLY A 767 -24.53 -5.30 1.46
N LEU A 768 -25.21 -6.42 1.75
CA LEU A 768 -24.67 -7.76 1.54
C LEU A 768 -24.42 -8.07 0.05
N ALA A 769 -25.32 -7.62 -0.84
CA ALA A 769 -25.11 -7.77 -2.28
C ALA A 769 -23.88 -7.00 -2.76
N ILE A 770 -23.58 -5.80 -2.23
CA ILE A 770 -22.32 -5.08 -2.55
C ILE A 770 -21.10 -5.91 -2.16
N GLN A 771 -21.06 -6.48 -0.95
CA GLN A 771 -19.96 -7.35 -0.51
C GLN A 771 -19.84 -8.61 -1.40
N GLY A 772 -20.96 -9.26 -1.72
CA GLY A 772 -20.99 -10.43 -2.60
C GLY A 772 -20.51 -10.12 -4.02
N LEU A 773 -20.98 -9.01 -4.62
CA LEU A 773 -20.54 -8.53 -5.94
C LEU A 773 -19.05 -8.13 -5.93
N SER A 774 -18.55 -7.61 -4.82
CA SER A 774 -17.14 -7.23 -4.63
C SER A 774 -16.18 -8.42 -4.52
N LEU A 775 -16.67 -9.67 -4.54
CA LEU A 775 -15.85 -10.85 -4.80
C LEU A 775 -15.36 -10.92 -6.26
N ARG A 776 -15.99 -10.17 -7.18
CA ARG A 776 -15.62 -10.05 -8.61
C ARG A 776 -15.77 -8.59 -9.08
N PRO A 777 -15.05 -7.64 -8.47
CA PRO A 777 -15.40 -6.22 -8.53
C PRO A 777 -15.27 -5.64 -9.95
N GLY A 778 -14.28 -6.08 -10.74
CA GLY A 778 -14.13 -5.65 -12.13
C GLY A 778 -15.28 -6.08 -13.05
N ALA A 779 -15.90 -7.24 -12.79
CA ALA A 779 -17.01 -7.76 -13.59
C ALA A 779 -18.37 -7.13 -13.23
N TYR A 780 -18.54 -6.68 -11.99
CA TYR A 780 -19.83 -6.19 -11.46
C TYR A 780 -19.80 -4.75 -10.93
N ALA A 781 -18.78 -3.99 -11.33
CA ALA A 781 -18.59 -2.59 -10.96
C ALA A 781 -19.82 -1.70 -11.15
N GLN A 782 -20.55 -1.86 -12.26
CA GLN A 782 -21.76 -1.08 -12.52
C GLN A 782 -22.88 -1.39 -11.52
N GLN A 783 -23.02 -2.66 -11.14
CA GLN A 783 -23.99 -3.12 -10.16
C GLN A 783 -23.61 -2.61 -8.77
N ILE A 784 -22.33 -2.71 -8.38
CA ILE A 784 -21.79 -2.16 -7.13
C ILE A 784 -22.06 -0.65 -7.04
N ALA A 785 -21.72 0.12 -8.08
CA ALA A 785 -21.96 1.56 -8.11
C ALA A 785 -23.44 1.92 -7.95
N ARG A 786 -24.34 1.25 -8.69
CA ARG A 786 -25.79 1.48 -8.58
C ARG A 786 -26.34 1.11 -7.20
N ALA A 787 -25.79 0.08 -6.56
CA ALA A 787 -26.17 -0.31 -5.20
C ALA A 787 -25.69 0.72 -4.15
N THR A 788 -24.47 1.23 -4.31
CA THR A 788 -23.94 2.32 -3.46
C THR A 788 -24.72 3.63 -3.65
N GLU A 789 -25.08 3.98 -4.89
CA GLU A 789 -25.96 5.12 -5.18
C GLU A 789 -27.37 4.95 -4.61
N PHE A 790 -27.89 3.71 -4.61
CA PHE A 790 -29.15 3.37 -3.97
C PHE A 790 -29.07 3.62 -2.46
N LEU A 791 -28.08 3.03 -1.76
CA LEU A 791 -27.86 3.23 -0.32
C LEU A 791 -27.69 4.71 0.03
N ALA A 792 -26.91 5.47 -0.75
CA ALA A 792 -26.75 6.91 -0.58
C ALA A 792 -28.07 7.70 -0.68
N GLY A 793 -29.06 7.17 -1.40
CA GLY A 793 -30.41 7.72 -1.47
C GLY A 793 -31.35 7.29 -0.35
N GLN A 794 -30.97 6.29 0.46
CA GLN A 794 -31.76 5.78 1.59
C GLN A 794 -31.26 6.26 2.96
N GLN A 795 -30.10 6.92 3.00
CA GLN A 795 -29.59 7.55 4.22
C GLN A 795 -30.42 8.79 4.59
N ASN A 796 -30.83 8.85 5.86
CA ASN A 796 -31.59 9.95 6.45
C ASN A 796 -30.65 11.09 6.92
N PRO A 797 -31.19 12.31 7.19
CA PRO A 797 -30.38 13.45 7.64
C PRO A 797 -29.64 13.25 8.97
N ASP A 798 -30.12 12.33 9.83
CA ASP A 798 -29.47 11.95 11.08
C ASP A 798 -28.29 10.97 10.89
N GLY A 799 -28.07 10.48 9.68
CA GLY A 799 -27.01 9.54 9.32
C GLY A 799 -27.44 8.08 9.22
N GLY A 800 -28.56 7.71 9.84
CA GLY A 800 -29.08 6.35 9.79
C GLY A 800 -29.78 6.02 8.48
N PHE A 801 -30.24 4.78 8.34
CA PHE A 801 -30.89 4.26 7.13
C PHE A 801 -32.25 3.65 7.44
N VAL A 802 -33.16 3.72 6.47
CA VAL A 802 -34.45 3.02 6.53
C VAL A 802 -34.29 1.52 6.29
N VAL A 803 -35.22 0.71 6.77
CA VAL A 803 -35.20 -0.77 6.59
C VAL A 803 -35.34 -1.17 5.11
N ALA A 804 -36.26 -0.52 4.39
CA ALA A 804 -36.51 -0.76 2.97
C ALA A 804 -36.81 0.55 2.23
N ALA A 805 -36.44 0.68 0.95
CA ALA A 805 -36.68 1.93 0.21
C ALA A 805 -38.18 2.18 -0.09
N ASP A 806 -38.99 1.12 -0.09
CA ASP A 806 -40.43 1.10 -0.30
C ASP A 806 -41.25 1.04 1.02
N SER A 807 -40.61 1.19 2.19
CA SER A 807 -41.34 1.32 3.46
C SER A 807 -42.06 2.67 3.56
N ALA A 808 -43.30 2.64 4.07
CA ALA A 808 -44.08 3.85 4.33
C ALA A 808 -43.52 4.66 5.51
N GLU A 809 -42.95 3.97 6.50
CA GLU A 809 -42.16 4.57 7.57
C GLU A 809 -40.72 4.81 7.09
N ARG A 810 -40.18 5.99 7.38
CA ARG A 810 -38.80 6.38 7.03
C ARG A 810 -37.93 6.70 8.25
N ALA A 811 -38.27 6.15 9.42
CA ALA A 811 -37.40 6.21 10.59
C ALA A 811 -36.07 5.48 10.30
N SER A 812 -34.99 5.97 10.92
CA SER A 812 -33.68 5.33 10.86
C SER A 812 -33.64 4.11 11.80
N ASP A 813 -33.26 2.96 11.26
CA ASP A 813 -33.17 1.68 11.97
C ASP A 813 -31.70 1.32 12.22
N VAL A 814 -31.37 0.84 13.43
CA VAL A 814 -29.98 0.54 13.80
C VAL A 814 -29.41 -0.60 12.96
N ARG A 815 -30.16 -1.68 12.74
CA ARG A 815 -29.69 -2.85 11.99
C ARG A 815 -29.47 -2.54 10.51
N ALA A 816 -30.42 -1.85 9.89
CA ALA A 816 -30.29 -1.36 8.52
C ALA A 816 -29.07 -0.44 8.38
N SER A 817 -28.82 0.42 9.38
CA SER A 817 -27.68 1.32 9.40
C SER A 817 -26.34 0.60 9.52
N SER A 818 -26.20 -0.40 10.41
CA SER A 818 -24.98 -1.20 10.53
C SER A 818 -24.68 -1.97 9.24
N GLN A 819 -25.70 -2.62 8.65
CA GLN A 819 -25.54 -3.42 7.44
C GLN A 819 -25.25 -2.54 6.21
N ALA A 820 -25.86 -1.35 6.10
CA ALA A 820 -25.53 -0.39 5.04
C ALA A 820 -24.10 0.16 5.19
N LEU A 821 -23.68 0.52 6.41
CA LEU A 821 -22.37 1.09 6.70
C LEU A 821 -21.24 0.09 6.43
N GLY A 822 -21.37 -1.15 6.89
CA GLY A 822 -20.41 -2.21 6.58
C GLY A 822 -20.46 -2.62 5.11
N GLY A 823 -21.66 -2.80 4.56
CA GLY A 823 -21.86 -3.31 3.21
C GLY A 823 -21.33 -2.41 2.10
N VAL A 824 -21.46 -1.08 2.23
CA VAL A 824 -21.03 -0.12 1.20
C VAL A 824 -19.51 -0.09 0.95
N THR A 825 -18.72 -0.68 1.85
CA THR A 825 -17.26 -0.84 1.70
C THR A 825 -16.89 -1.91 0.67
N GLY A 826 -17.80 -2.85 0.37
CA GLY A 826 -17.51 -4.04 -0.44
C GLY A 826 -16.58 -5.06 0.22
N LEU A 827 -16.11 -4.82 1.45
CA LEU A 827 -15.20 -5.74 2.15
C LEU A 827 -15.93 -7.03 2.53
N SER A 828 -15.41 -8.16 2.06
CA SER A 828 -15.92 -9.49 2.41
C SER A 828 -15.62 -9.82 3.87
N PHE A 829 -16.59 -10.40 4.58
CA PHE A 829 -16.36 -10.97 5.91
C PHE A 829 -15.25 -12.04 5.94
N GLY A 830 -14.99 -12.70 4.80
CA GLY A 830 -13.87 -13.63 4.68
C GLY A 830 -12.51 -12.94 4.80
N THR A 831 -12.35 -11.70 4.32
CA THR A 831 -11.06 -10.99 4.20
C THR A 831 -10.97 -9.75 5.08
N LEU A 832 -12.05 -9.33 5.73
CA LEU A 832 -12.07 -8.17 6.62
C LEU A 832 -11.11 -8.37 7.80
N ALA A 833 -10.31 -7.35 8.09
CA ALA A 833 -9.40 -7.24 9.22
C ALA A 833 -9.16 -5.75 9.53
N HIS A 834 -9.17 -5.39 10.82
CA HIS A 834 -8.97 -4.04 11.32
C HIS A 834 -8.51 -4.12 12.80
N GLU A 835 -7.20 -4.29 13.00
CA GLU A 835 -6.61 -4.46 14.33
C GLU A 835 -6.77 -3.18 15.18
N VAL A 836 -7.27 -3.33 16.41
CA VAL A 836 -7.51 -2.19 17.33
C VAL A 836 -6.76 -2.26 18.66
N ASP A 837 -5.99 -3.31 18.91
CA ASP A 837 -5.25 -3.51 20.16
C ASP A 837 -3.89 -2.78 20.13
N GLY A 838 -3.75 -1.77 20.99
CA GLY A 838 -2.56 -0.88 20.99
C GLY A 838 -2.45 0.14 22.12
N SER A 839 -3.29 0.09 23.16
CA SER A 839 -3.10 0.87 24.40
C SER A 839 -4.02 0.41 25.52
N THR A 840 -3.51 0.30 26.75
CA THR A 840 -4.29 0.11 27.97
C THR A 840 -5.43 1.12 28.08
N PRO A 841 -6.64 0.74 28.53
CA PRO A 841 -7.74 1.70 28.69
C PRO A 841 -7.37 2.86 29.64
N PRO A 842 -7.81 4.11 29.36
CA PRO A 842 -7.86 5.15 30.37
C PRO A 842 -8.78 4.69 31.52
N ASP A 843 -8.33 4.88 32.75
CA ASP A 843 -9.12 4.63 33.96
C ASP A 843 -10.43 5.45 33.93
N PRO A 844 -11.62 4.84 34.08
CA PRO A 844 -12.90 5.56 34.00
C PRO A 844 -13.17 6.55 35.16
N SER A 845 -12.25 6.69 36.12
CA SER A 845 -12.34 7.65 37.23
C SER A 845 -11.80 9.07 36.93
N GLY A 846 -11.31 9.32 35.71
CA GLY A 846 -10.71 10.60 35.29
C GLY A 846 -11.67 11.79 35.20
N SER A 847 -11.91 12.48 36.33
CA SER A 847 -12.66 13.75 36.38
C SER A 847 -12.00 14.84 35.52
N PRO A 848 -12.76 15.65 34.75
CA PRO A 848 -12.17 16.58 33.78
C PRO A 848 -11.47 17.76 34.45
N SER A 849 -10.21 18.00 34.07
CA SER A 849 -9.42 19.16 34.49
C SER A 849 -8.83 19.88 33.25
N PRO A 850 -8.73 21.22 33.25
CA PRO A 850 -8.89 22.00 32.02
C PRO A 850 -7.60 22.23 31.22
N SER A 851 -7.79 22.60 29.95
CA SER A 851 -6.73 22.99 29.02
C SER A 851 -5.86 24.14 29.55
N PRO A 852 -4.53 24.12 29.33
CA PRO A 852 -3.64 25.18 29.78
C PRO A 852 -3.70 26.40 28.84
N SER A 853 -4.13 27.54 29.39
CA SER A 853 -3.91 28.85 28.76
C SER A 853 -2.45 29.29 28.86
N SER A 854 -2.01 30.08 27.88
CA SER A 854 -0.63 30.55 27.70
C SER A 854 -0.07 31.32 28.92
N SER A 855 1.15 30.98 29.34
CA SER A 855 1.86 31.69 30.42
C SER A 855 2.75 32.83 29.90
N ILE A 856 2.70 33.99 30.56
CA ILE A 856 3.72 35.06 30.46
C ILE A 856 4.52 35.12 31.78
N SER A 857 5.79 35.52 31.67
CA SER A 857 6.90 35.34 32.64
C SER A 857 6.97 36.44 33.75
N PRO A 858 7.94 36.47 34.71
CA PRO A 858 7.60 36.23 36.13
C PRO A 858 8.21 37.22 37.18
N SER A 859 8.08 36.84 38.47
CA SER A 859 8.85 37.28 39.69
C SER A 859 8.39 38.56 40.45
N PRO A 860 8.68 38.69 41.78
CA PRO A 860 8.93 37.66 42.83
C PRO A 860 8.19 37.88 44.19
N SER A 861 8.28 36.89 45.09
CA SER A 861 7.88 36.86 46.53
C SER A 861 8.52 37.98 47.42
N PRO A 862 8.08 38.30 48.69
CA PRO A 862 7.70 37.33 49.76
C PRO A 862 6.72 37.74 50.91
N SER A 863 6.47 36.75 51.81
CA SER A 863 6.17 36.87 53.27
C SER A 863 4.73 37.03 53.79
N PRO A 864 4.42 36.66 55.08
CA PRO A 864 3.17 35.93 55.40
C PRO A 864 2.22 36.51 56.50
N SER A 865 1.03 35.89 56.61
CA SER A 865 0.08 35.89 57.76
C SER A 865 -0.67 37.20 58.11
N PRO A 866 -1.77 37.19 58.91
CA PRO A 866 -2.50 36.08 59.55
C PRO A 866 -4.04 36.05 59.28
N SER A 867 -4.74 35.04 59.83
CA SER A 867 -6.22 35.03 60.03
C SER A 867 -6.69 36.12 61.02
N PRO A 868 -8.00 36.41 61.11
CA PRO A 868 -8.80 35.71 62.14
C PRO A 868 -10.30 35.49 61.82
N SER A 869 -10.89 34.47 62.49
CA SER A 869 -12.24 34.42 63.10
C SER A 869 -13.51 34.78 62.30
N ALA A 870 -14.73 34.33 62.65
CA ALA A 870 -15.26 33.18 63.41
C ALA A 870 -16.80 33.31 63.39
N SER A 871 -17.57 32.23 63.50
CA SER A 871 -18.71 32.10 64.46
C SER A 871 -19.55 30.85 64.21
N ASP A 872 -19.99 30.25 65.32
CA ASP A 872 -20.82 29.04 65.39
C ASP A 872 -22.30 29.29 65.04
N SER A 873 -23.02 28.22 64.68
CA SER A 873 -24.10 27.70 65.54
C SER A 873 -24.64 26.35 65.05
N SER A 874 -25.18 25.56 65.98
CA SER A 874 -25.65 24.17 65.79
C SER A 874 -27.15 24.05 66.15
N PRO A 875 -27.81 22.87 66.24
CA PRO A 875 -29.05 22.63 65.49
C PRO A 875 -30.33 22.52 66.34
N GLY A 876 -31.49 22.43 65.69
CA GLY A 876 -32.79 22.17 66.33
C GLY A 876 -33.72 21.32 65.44
N GLY A 877 -34.54 20.44 66.04
CA GLY A 877 -35.35 19.46 65.30
C GLY A 877 -36.85 19.50 65.60
N THR A 878 -37.56 18.46 65.14
CA THR A 878 -38.98 18.07 65.43
C THR A 878 -40.09 18.98 64.87
N ASN A 879 -41.13 18.48 64.19
CA ASN A 879 -42.21 17.71 64.82
C ASN A 879 -43.16 16.92 63.86
N THR A 880 -43.51 15.71 64.31
CA THR A 880 -44.82 14.98 64.31
C THR A 880 -45.94 15.18 63.26
N GLY A 881 -46.56 14.04 62.89
CA GLY A 881 -47.89 13.96 62.24
C GLY A 881 -48.37 12.51 62.04
N SER A 882 -49.19 11.97 62.95
CA SER A 882 -49.59 10.54 63.00
C SER A 882 -50.83 10.19 62.15
N GLY A 883 -50.94 8.93 61.73
CA GLY A 883 -52.14 8.36 61.11
C GLY A 883 -52.17 6.82 61.17
N SER A 884 -52.80 6.26 62.21
CA SER A 884 -52.79 4.83 62.55
C SER A 884 -53.82 3.99 61.76
N GLY A 885 -53.59 2.68 61.59
CA GLY A 885 -54.65 1.78 61.10
C GLY A 885 -54.27 0.34 60.78
N SER A 886 -54.01 -0.47 61.81
CA SER A 886 -54.25 -1.93 61.94
C SER A 886 -54.53 -2.81 60.70
N GLY A 887 -53.97 -4.00 60.52
CA GLY A 887 -53.16 -4.83 61.45
C GLY A 887 -53.55 -6.31 61.38
N SER A 888 -52.75 -7.17 62.03
CA SER A 888 -52.88 -8.64 62.18
C SER A 888 -52.19 -9.47 61.09
N GLY A 889 -51.11 -10.16 61.46
CA GLY A 889 -50.51 -11.23 60.67
C GLY A 889 -50.70 -12.59 61.35
N SER A 890 -50.05 -13.61 60.81
CA SER A 890 -49.25 -14.58 61.58
C SER A 890 -48.62 -15.57 60.61
N GLY A 891 -47.32 -15.85 60.76
CA GLY A 891 -46.61 -16.81 59.91
C GLY A 891 -46.46 -18.17 60.58
N SER A 892 -46.14 -19.18 59.77
CA SER A 892 -45.33 -20.33 60.17
C SER A 892 -44.68 -20.92 58.93
N GLY A 893 -43.39 -21.27 59.00
CA GLY A 893 -42.61 -21.68 57.83
C GLY A 893 -42.74 -23.16 57.47
N GLY A 894 -42.26 -23.51 56.28
CA GLY A 894 -42.15 -24.88 55.79
C GLY A 894 -41.28 -24.94 54.53
N SER A 895 -40.23 -25.75 54.56
CA SER A 895 -39.25 -25.95 53.48
C SER A 895 -39.81 -26.73 52.28
N GLY A 896 -39.31 -26.49 51.07
CA GLY A 896 -39.32 -27.53 50.02
C GLY A 896 -39.24 -27.06 48.57
N SER A 897 -38.16 -27.46 47.89
CA SER A 897 -38.05 -27.75 46.44
C SER A 897 -38.65 -26.77 45.41
N GLY A 898 -37.78 -26.16 44.60
CA GLY A 898 -38.21 -25.48 43.37
C GLY A 898 -38.68 -26.45 42.28
N ARG A 899 -39.67 -26.01 41.48
CA ARG A 899 -39.97 -26.50 40.13
C ARG A 899 -40.27 -25.29 39.26
N LEU A 900 -39.69 -25.28 38.06
CA LEU A 900 -39.78 -24.17 37.10
C LEU A 900 -41.21 -24.04 36.54
N ALA A 901 -41.61 -22.81 36.20
CA ALA A 901 -42.89 -22.52 35.57
C ALA A 901 -42.89 -22.93 34.09
N PHE A 902 -43.99 -23.54 33.65
CA PHE A 902 -44.19 -24.03 32.29
C PHE A 902 -45.01 -22.98 31.53
N THR A 903 -44.49 -22.42 30.43
CA THR A 903 -45.20 -21.47 29.57
C THR A 903 -45.44 -22.06 28.18
N GLY A 904 -46.57 -22.75 28.02
CA GLY A 904 -47.14 -23.07 26.71
C GLY A 904 -48.47 -22.34 26.56
N THR A 905 -48.61 -21.53 25.51
CA THR A 905 -49.87 -20.89 25.14
C THR A 905 -50.66 -21.77 24.17
N ASP A 906 -51.99 -21.74 24.29
CA ASP A 906 -52.88 -22.68 23.62
C ASP A 906 -53.02 -22.37 22.12
N VAL A 907 -52.81 -23.38 21.27
CA VAL A 907 -52.72 -23.23 19.80
C VAL A 907 -54.08 -22.89 19.16
N LEU A 908 -55.18 -22.99 19.91
CA LEU A 908 -56.54 -22.90 19.38
C LEU A 908 -56.97 -21.48 18.97
N GLU A 909 -56.43 -20.42 19.57
CA GLU A 909 -56.87 -19.03 19.28
C GLU A 909 -56.32 -18.48 17.95
N LEU A 910 -55.21 -19.01 17.44
CA LEU A 910 -54.60 -18.58 16.16
C LEU A 910 -55.25 -19.22 14.91
N VAL A 911 -55.93 -20.36 15.06
CA VAL A 911 -56.47 -21.13 13.92
C VAL A 911 -57.72 -20.48 13.31
N VAL A 912 -58.57 -19.85 14.15
CA VAL A 912 -59.83 -19.23 13.72
C VAL A 912 -59.62 -18.02 12.79
N PRO A 913 -58.75 -17.02 13.09
CA PRO A 913 -58.51 -15.90 12.17
C PRO A 913 -57.81 -16.33 10.88
N ALA A 914 -56.92 -17.34 10.91
CA ALA A 914 -56.26 -17.87 9.71
C ALA A 914 -57.26 -18.54 8.72
N LEU A 915 -58.26 -19.26 9.24
CA LEU A 915 -59.35 -19.83 8.43
C LEU A 915 -60.25 -18.74 7.81
N LEU A 916 -60.52 -17.65 8.52
CA LEU A 916 -61.28 -16.52 7.97
C LEU A 916 -60.52 -15.80 6.85
N LEU A 917 -59.21 -15.61 6.98
CA LEU A 917 -58.37 -14.98 5.94
C LEU A 917 -58.27 -15.83 4.68
N THR A 918 -58.12 -17.16 4.80
CA THR A 918 -58.04 -18.07 3.65
C THR A 918 -59.35 -18.18 2.89
N VAL A 919 -60.50 -18.23 3.58
CA VAL A 919 -61.83 -18.19 2.94
C VAL A 919 -62.07 -16.84 2.24
N SER A 920 -61.64 -15.73 2.85
CA SER A 920 -61.71 -14.38 2.26
C SER A 920 -60.89 -14.26 0.97
N GLY A 921 -59.64 -14.72 0.99
CA GLY A 921 -58.75 -14.72 -0.18
C GLY A 921 -59.29 -15.57 -1.34
N GLY A 922 -59.88 -16.74 -1.02
CA GLY A 922 -60.54 -17.59 -2.02
C GLY A 922 -61.71 -16.90 -2.73
N ALA A 923 -62.56 -16.18 -1.99
CA ALA A 923 -63.69 -15.44 -2.57
C ALA A 923 -63.25 -14.30 -3.51
N VAL A 924 -62.15 -13.61 -3.17
CA VAL A 924 -61.55 -12.56 -4.02
C VAL A 924 -60.98 -13.15 -5.31
N LEU A 925 -60.22 -14.26 -5.22
CA LEU A 925 -59.66 -14.94 -6.40
C LEU A 925 -60.72 -15.49 -7.36
N VAL A 926 -61.82 -16.05 -6.85
CA VAL A 926 -62.95 -16.51 -7.68
C VAL A 926 -63.68 -15.33 -8.33
N SER A 927 -63.78 -14.19 -7.64
CA SER A 927 -64.39 -12.97 -8.19
C SER A 927 -63.53 -12.33 -9.29
N ALA A 928 -62.20 -12.29 -9.11
CA ALA A 928 -61.26 -11.81 -10.11
C ALA A 928 -61.26 -12.69 -11.38
N ARG A 929 -61.26 -14.02 -11.23
CA ARG A 929 -61.36 -14.98 -12.36
C ARG A 929 -62.70 -14.94 -13.11
N ARG A 930 -63.77 -14.40 -12.51
CA ARG A 930 -65.05 -14.18 -13.21
C ARG A 930 -65.08 -12.88 -14.01
N ARG A 931 -64.30 -11.85 -13.62
CA ARG A 931 -64.19 -10.59 -14.38
C ARG A 931 -63.28 -10.73 -15.61
N THR A 932 -62.14 -11.42 -15.49
CA THR A 932 -61.21 -11.62 -16.62
C THR A 932 -61.74 -12.49 -17.77
N LYS A 933 -62.93 -13.10 -17.62
CA LYS A 933 -63.61 -13.84 -18.69
C LYS A 933 -64.62 -13.03 -19.50
N ALA A 934 -64.83 -11.75 -19.17
CA ALA A 934 -65.81 -10.88 -19.83
C ALA A 934 -65.22 -10.01 -20.96
N ASP A 935 -63.96 -9.57 -20.83
CA ASP A 935 -63.37 -8.53 -21.68
C ASP A 935 -62.42 -9.05 -22.79
N GLY A 936 -62.46 -10.35 -23.08
CA GLY A 936 -61.62 -11.00 -24.10
C GLY A 936 -62.17 -10.88 -25.52
N GLY A 937 -62.34 -9.66 -26.06
CA GLY A 937 -62.89 -9.42 -27.39
C GLY A 937 -62.30 -8.22 -28.14
N ALA A 938 -61.46 -8.50 -29.15
CA ALA A 938 -60.81 -7.56 -30.10
C ALA A 938 -59.87 -6.52 -29.45
N ARG A 939 -58.54 -6.63 -29.61
CA ARG A 939 -57.79 -6.76 -30.87
C ARG A 939 -56.42 -7.42 -30.65
#